data_AF-A0A8C8T1V5-F1
#
_entry.id   AF-A0A8C8T1V5-F1
#
_cell.length_a   1.000
_cell.length_b   1.000
_cell.length_c   1.000
_cell.angle_alpha   90.00
_cell.angle_beta   90.00
_cell.angle_gamma   90.00
#
_symmetry.space_group_name_H-M   'P 1'
#
loop_
_entity.id
_entity.type
_entity.pdbx_description
1 polymer ?
#
loop_
_entity_poly.entity_id
_entity_poly.type
_entity_poly.pdbx_seq_one_letter_code
_entity_poly.pdbx_strand_id
1 'polypeptide(L)'
;MISTYEPVSKKIGHYSANACLLPICSLHGIAVTTVEGIGCTKTRIHPVQERLAKCHGSQCGFCTPGMVMSVYALLRNHPEPSMEQIASALAGTFLFQLTSMGFRFIPCNSFFFIKNELSKKLVCLFVCLLKTPIKLFSADEFQPLDTTQEFIFPPELMRMAENEPKRTLVFHGERTTWISPTSLKELLELKAKYPKAPLVVGNTSVGPDMKFKGVYHPVIISPARILDLNVVRYMDNGLTLGAACSLALVKDVLTNAVSELPWEKTKIFRALLQQLKTLGGQQIRNIASLGGNIISRKSTSDLNPILAVGNCILNLASRGKRQDPCKKAALPGMPSKCYISVHEEFVSAFRQAQRRENSLPIANTGMRVLFAEDTDIIMDFGIFYGGIGSTSICAKQTCQALIGRHWNEKMLDEACRLVLKEVSLTGSAPGGKVEYRRTLMISFLFKFYLEVLQSLKKMVNSCYLSIFMSVLQDFHTKIHQNKQIYQEVNPEQLPQDPVGRPIMHQAGIKHATGEALYCDDIRAVDEELFLAVVTSSRAHAKIVSIDTSEALRAPGVFDIVTTQDVPAKNEFYIFSDPEILFAKDKVNCVGQIICAVVADSEVHAKQAAAKVKIGYETLEPVILTIEAIQHNSFFEPQRKLEQGNVDEAFETVDQILEGEIHIGGQEHFYMETQSVLVVPKREDKEMDVYVSTQHPAFIQEMVASCLGVPANRIMCHVKRVGGAFGGKVVNTGLLASVAAVAANKTGHAVRLILDRGDDMLITGGRHPVIGKYKVGFMNDGRILAADAKYYLNGGSTPDHSILVAEVILLKMDNAYKIPNLRCCSRVCKTNLPSNTAFRGFGFPQSGLITESWMTSIAAKSGLSPEKVREINMYKETEQTFYKQELDPENLVRCWKECIEKSAYYSRKIAVEEFNKQNYWKKKGIAIIPMKYPFGFNKRFLSQAAALVHIYTDGSVLLTHGGIEMGQGIHTKMIQVASRELKIPMSNIHFCETSTTTVPNACVTAASVGTDVNGMAVKDACQTLLKRLEPIISKNPKGSWNDWVKEAFEQSINLSATGYFRGECSPKRESLIISMLYIFYNIKKVKVFIISHSQIEGAFVQGIGLYTMEELKYSPEGVLYTRGPAQYKIPAVCDIPEQFSISLLSSSQNSYAIYSSKGMGEAGLFLGCSVFFAIWDAVTAVRKERGLTEPFTLNSPLTPERIRMACADEFTEMVMRVFFWNTPL
;
A
#
# COMPACT_ATOMS: atom_id res chain seq x y z
N MET A 1 4.15 11.62 18.62
CA MET A 1 5.19 12.66 18.62
C MET A 1 6.04 12.48 19.87
N ILE A 2 7.35 12.71 19.78
CA ILE A 2 8.25 12.81 20.92
C ILE A 2 8.72 14.25 21.06
N SER A 3 8.84 14.75 22.29
CA SER A 3 9.35 16.09 22.57
C SER A 3 10.50 16.03 23.57
N THR A 4 11.56 16.78 23.30
CA THR A 4 12.78 16.82 24.12
C THR A 4 13.14 18.25 24.48
N TYR A 5 13.75 18.46 25.64
CA TYR A 5 14.25 19.76 26.08
C TYR A 5 15.78 19.77 26.09
N GLU A 6 16.39 20.76 25.43
CA GLU A 6 17.84 20.95 25.41
C GLU A 6 18.22 22.06 26.41
N PRO A 7 18.78 21.74 27.58
CA PRO A 7 18.98 22.70 28.67
C PRO A 7 19.96 23.82 28.34
N VAL A 8 20.95 23.57 27.47
CA VAL A 8 21.93 24.59 27.08
C VAL A 8 21.30 25.68 26.20
N SER A 9 20.46 25.27 25.23
CA SER A 9 19.80 26.21 24.31
C SER A 9 18.44 26.70 24.80
N LYS A 10 17.91 26.09 25.87
CA LYS A 10 16.55 26.27 26.39
C LYS A 10 15.46 26.08 25.34
N LYS A 11 15.71 25.23 24.33
CA LYS A 11 14.76 24.93 23.24
C LYS A 11 14.08 23.59 23.45
N ILE A 12 12.82 23.53 23.04
CA ILE A 12 12.04 22.29 22.96
C ILE A 12 12.02 21.84 21.50
N GLY A 13 12.43 20.60 21.24
CA GLY A 13 12.34 19.97 19.93
C GLY A 13 11.14 19.03 19.85
N HIS A 14 10.41 19.03 18.74
CA HIS A 14 9.27 18.16 18.49
C HIS A 14 9.53 17.28 17.27
N TYR A 15 9.43 15.96 17.44
CA TYR A 15 9.75 15.01 16.37
C TYR A 15 8.67 13.94 16.21
N SER A 16 8.33 13.60 14.97
CA SER A 16 7.55 12.39 14.68
C SER A 16 8.45 11.15 14.75
N ALA A 17 7.93 10.04 15.26
CA ALA A 17 8.66 8.78 15.38
C ALA A 17 7.70 7.60 15.36
N ASN A 18 8.18 6.43 14.94
CA ASN A 18 7.40 5.20 14.89
C ASN A 18 7.48 4.47 16.24
N ALA A 19 6.36 4.43 16.98
CA ALA A 19 6.33 3.83 18.32
C ALA A 19 6.75 2.36 18.34
N CYS A 20 6.44 1.58 17.29
CA CYS A 20 6.82 0.18 17.17
C CYS A 20 8.34 -0.10 17.14
N LEU A 21 9.16 0.94 16.97
CA LEU A 21 10.63 0.83 16.98
C LEU A 21 11.27 1.56 18.17
N LEU A 22 10.49 2.23 19.02
CA LEU A 22 11.00 2.99 20.16
C LEU A 22 11.00 2.15 21.44
N PRO A 23 12.17 1.73 21.96
CA PRO A 23 12.23 1.10 23.27
C PRO A 23 11.84 2.11 24.34
N ILE A 24 10.96 1.75 25.28
CA ILE A 24 10.56 2.65 26.37
C ILE A 24 11.75 3.13 27.21
N CYS A 25 12.80 2.31 27.34
CA CYS A 25 14.05 2.66 28.02
C CYS A 25 14.81 3.84 27.38
N SER A 26 14.56 4.15 26.10
CA SER A 26 15.15 5.32 25.44
C SER A 26 14.35 6.61 25.64
N LEU A 27 13.19 6.56 26.32
CA LEU A 27 12.28 7.70 26.51
C LEU A 27 12.44 8.40 27.87
N HIS A 28 13.44 8.05 28.67
CA HIS A 28 13.70 8.74 29.93
C HIS A 28 13.99 10.23 29.70
N GLY A 29 13.20 11.11 30.32
CA GLY A 29 13.28 12.56 30.14
C GLY A 29 12.58 13.09 28.88
N ILE A 30 11.81 12.26 28.17
CA ILE A 30 11.16 12.61 26.89
C ILE A 30 9.63 12.60 27.07
N ALA A 31 8.94 13.60 26.54
CA ALA A 31 7.48 13.63 26.52
C ALA A 31 6.93 12.94 25.26
N VAL A 32 5.95 12.05 25.42
CA VAL A 32 5.24 11.40 24.32
C VAL A 32 3.84 12.00 24.18
N THR A 33 3.44 12.33 22.96
CA THR A 33 2.08 12.74 22.62
C THR A 33 1.51 11.78 21.57
N THR A 34 0.34 11.19 21.84
CA THR A 34 -0.43 10.34 20.93
C THR A 34 -1.63 11.09 20.35
N VAL A 35 -2.47 10.42 19.57
CA VAL A 35 -3.61 11.04 18.88
C VAL A 35 -4.68 11.54 19.86
N GLU A 36 -4.89 10.83 20.95
CA GLU A 36 -5.81 11.18 22.03
C GLU A 36 -5.30 12.41 22.80
N GLY A 37 -3.97 12.53 22.89
CA GLY A 37 -3.28 13.59 23.62
C GLY A 37 -3.32 14.96 22.95
N ILE A 38 -3.84 15.08 21.71
CA ILE A 38 -4.04 16.38 21.05
C ILE A 38 -5.50 16.84 21.08
N GLY A 39 -6.45 15.94 21.35
CA GLY A 39 -7.88 16.23 21.36
C GLY A 39 -8.74 14.97 21.20
N CYS A 40 -9.98 15.04 21.70
CA CYS A 40 -10.97 13.96 21.61
C CYS A 40 -12.41 14.50 21.59
N THR A 41 -13.40 13.65 21.26
CA THR A 41 -14.81 14.06 21.18
C THR A 41 -15.42 14.49 22.52
N LYS A 42 -14.84 14.05 23.65
CA LYS A 42 -15.30 14.42 25.00
C LYS A 42 -14.78 15.78 25.49
N THR A 43 -13.72 16.29 24.87
CA THR A 43 -13.09 17.56 25.24
C THR A 43 -13.21 18.53 24.08
N ARG A 44 -12.12 18.76 23.35
CA ARG A 44 -12.08 19.53 22.11
C ARG A 44 -11.35 18.72 21.06
N ILE A 45 -11.87 18.73 19.85
CA ILE A 45 -11.23 18.14 18.68
C ILE A 45 -10.18 19.13 18.16
N HIS A 46 -8.97 18.65 17.92
CA HIS A 46 -7.90 19.46 17.34
C HIS A 46 -8.20 19.82 15.88
N PRO A 47 -7.83 21.01 15.37
CA PRO A 47 -8.07 21.39 13.96
C PRO A 47 -7.55 20.37 12.94
N VAL A 48 -6.42 19.70 13.20
CA VAL A 48 -5.91 18.62 12.33
C VAL A 48 -6.89 17.44 12.27
N GLN A 49 -7.45 17.03 13.41
CA GLN A 49 -8.40 15.93 13.50
C GLN A 49 -9.72 16.27 12.80
N GLU A 50 -10.25 17.47 13.09
CA GLU A 50 -11.48 17.98 12.49
C GLU A 50 -11.38 18.02 10.97
N ARG A 51 -10.35 18.70 10.45
CA ARG A 51 -10.20 18.94 9.02
C ARG A 51 -9.98 17.62 8.29
N LEU A 52 -9.12 16.74 8.80
CA LEU A 52 -8.87 15.43 8.18
C LEU A 52 -10.16 14.62 8.04
N ALA A 53 -11.00 14.60 9.08
CA ALA A 53 -12.30 13.93 9.03
C ALA A 53 -13.30 14.60 8.07
N LYS A 54 -13.55 15.92 8.23
CA LYS A 54 -14.56 16.68 7.47
C LYS A 54 -14.24 16.78 5.97
N CYS A 55 -12.97 16.78 5.60
CA CYS A 55 -12.54 16.72 4.20
C CYS A 55 -12.62 15.30 3.60
N HIS A 56 -13.28 14.36 4.30
CA HIS A 56 -13.40 12.96 3.93
C HIS A 56 -12.07 12.24 3.83
N GLY A 57 -11.08 12.73 4.56
CA GLY A 57 -9.79 12.09 4.71
C GLY A 57 -9.87 11.00 5.76
N SER A 58 -10.86 10.11 5.72
CA SER A 58 -10.86 8.87 6.48
C SER A 58 -11.87 7.91 5.87
N GLN A 59 -11.44 6.70 5.49
CA GLN A 59 -12.33 5.58 5.11
C GLN A 59 -12.36 4.55 6.25
N CYS A 60 -11.56 3.48 6.18
CA CYS A 60 -11.48 2.47 7.25
C CYS A 60 -10.98 3.05 8.57
N GLY A 61 -10.13 4.09 8.55
CA GLY A 61 -9.69 4.85 9.71
C GLY A 61 -8.37 4.40 10.36
N PHE A 62 -7.85 3.22 10.02
CA PHE A 62 -6.77 2.60 10.80
C PHE A 62 -5.44 3.37 10.74
N CYS A 63 -5.09 3.97 9.59
CA CYS A 63 -3.87 4.79 9.49
C CYS A 63 -4.10 6.28 9.76
N THR A 64 -5.33 6.70 10.07
CA THR A 64 -5.70 8.09 10.36
C THR A 64 -4.94 8.66 11.56
N PRO A 65 -4.79 7.96 12.71
CA PRO A 65 -3.97 8.44 13.82
C PRO A 65 -2.51 8.76 13.43
N GLY A 66 -1.89 7.90 12.60
CA GLY A 66 -0.52 8.11 12.11
C GLY A 66 -0.40 9.36 11.23
N MET A 67 -1.41 9.65 10.40
CA MET A 67 -1.45 10.88 9.60
C MET A 67 -1.63 12.12 10.47
N VAL A 68 -2.60 12.08 11.39
CA VAL A 68 -2.85 13.18 12.34
C VAL A 68 -1.58 13.53 13.09
N MET A 69 -0.88 12.55 13.64
CA MET A 69 0.34 12.79 14.40
C MET A 69 1.54 13.24 13.56
N SER A 70 1.58 12.87 12.28
CA SER A 70 2.63 13.34 11.36
C SER A 70 2.43 14.81 10.99
N VAL A 71 1.18 15.21 10.71
CA VAL A 71 0.82 16.61 10.42
C VAL A 71 0.93 17.46 11.69
N TYR A 72 0.46 16.96 12.83
CA TYR A 72 0.57 17.65 14.11
C TYR A 72 2.03 17.96 14.47
N ALA A 73 2.92 16.95 14.39
CA ALA A 73 4.35 17.16 14.63
C ALA A 73 4.97 18.16 13.66
N LEU A 74 4.51 18.21 12.39
CA LEU A 74 4.95 19.24 11.45
C LEU A 74 4.50 20.63 11.89
N LEU A 75 3.21 20.82 12.20
CA LEU A 75 2.64 22.12 12.59
C LEU A 75 3.26 22.68 13.87
N ARG A 76 3.67 21.80 14.80
CA ARG A 76 4.40 22.17 16.02
C ARG A 76 5.79 22.75 15.75
N ASN A 77 6.38 22.46 14.59
CA ASN A 77 7.67 23.03 14.17
C ASN A 77 7.52 24.16 13.14
N HIS A 78 6.48 24.08 12.30
CA HIS A 78 6.17 25.02 11.23
C HIS A 78 4.67 25.30 11.22
N PRO A 79 4.18 26.30 11.96
CA PRO A 79 2.75 26.63 12.02
C PRO A 79 2.13 26.98 10.66
N GLU A 80 2.95 27.51 9.75
CA GLU A 80 2.59 27.81 8.35
C GLU A 80 3.48 26.99 7.40
N PRO A 81 3.20 25.68 7.21
CA PRO A 81 4.06 24.81 6.44
C PRO A 81 3.83 24.98 4.92
N SER A 82 4.90 24.78 4.15
CA SER A 82 4.81 24.62 2.69
C SER A 82 4.27 23.24 2.29
N MET A 83 3.80 23.12 1.05
CA MET A 83 3.31 21.82 0.55
C MET A 83 4.39 20.75 0.43
N GLU A 84 5.63 21.14 0.18
CA GLU A 84 6.77 20.21 0.18
C GLU A 84 7.02 19.64 1.58
N GLN A 85 6.93 20.47 2.63
CA GLN A 85 7.08 20.02 4.01
C GLN A 85 5.98 19.04 4.42
N ILE A 86 4.74 19.30 4.02
CA ILE A 86 3.60 18.40 4.25
C ILE A 86 3.80 17.06 3.55
N ALA A 87 4.15 17.07 2.27
CA ALA A 87 4.42 15.84 1.52
C ALA A 87 5.56 15.03 2.16
N SER A 88 6.65 15.70 2.57
CA SER A 88 7.78 15.08 3.26
C SER A 88 7.39 14.48 4.63
N ALA A 89 6.52 15.15 5.39
CA ALA A 89 6.03 14.63 6.67
C ALA A 89 5.15 13.38 6.50
N LEU A 90 4.41 13.30 5.40
CA LEU A 90 3.52 12.18 5.07
C LEU A 90 4.19 11.06 4.28
N ALA A 91 5.41 11.24 3.75
CA ALA A 91 6.14 10.23 2.96
C ALA A 91 6.37 8.90 3.71
N GLY A 92 6.40 8.95 5.04
CA GLY A 92 6.52 7.77 5.91
C GLY A 92 5.20 7.06 6.22
N THR A 93 4.06 7.67 5.89
CA THR A 93 2.73 7.16 6.21
C THR A 93 2.11 6.49 4.99
N PHE A 94 1.76 5.20 5.10
CA PHE A 94 1.18 4.45 3.98
C PHE A 94 -0.29 4.83 3.77
N LEU A 95 -0.64 5.19 2.52
CA LEU A 95 -1.92 5.83 2.15
C LEU A 95 -2.82 4.95 1.28
N PHE A 96 -2.29 3.81 0.85
CA PHE A 96 -2.81 3.00 -0.26
C PHE A 96 -4.27 2.55 -0.12
N GLN A 97 -4.76 2.40 1.11
CA GLN A 97 -6.05 1.79 1.37
C GLN A 97 -7.16 2.77 1.74
N LEU A 98 -6.79 4.05 1.79
CA LEU A 98 -7.63 5.13 2.24
C LEU A 98 -7.62 6.30 1.25
N THR A 99 -7.35 6.11 -0.04
CA THR A 99 -7.01 7.22 -0.97
C THR A 99 -8.06 8.31 -1.21
N SER A 100 -9.14 8.39 -0.42
CA SER A 100 -9.73 9.71 -0.08
C SER A 100 -8.73 10.65 0.64
N MET A 101 -7.75 10.10 1.36
CA MET A 101 -6.99 10.72 2.46
C MET A 101 -5.76 11.51 2.07
N GLY A 102 -5.06 11.16 1.00
CA GLY A 102 -3.73 11.74 0.78
C GLY A 102 -3.71 12.96 -0.12
N PHE A 103 -4.75 13.21 -0.91
CA PHE A 103 -4.54 13.98 -2.14
C PHE A 103 -5.56 15.11 -2.33
N ARG A 104 -6.79 15.00 -1.78
CA ARG A 104 -7.71 16.16 -1.68
C ARG A 104 -7.09 17.36 -0.96
N PHE A 105 -6.11 17.10 -0.10
CA PHE A 105 -5.59 18.01 0.93
C PHE A 105 -4.50 18.96 0.41
N ILE A 106 -3.68 18.51 -0.54
CA ILE A 106 -2.42 19.19 -0.89
C ILE A 106 -2.63 20.55 -1.61
N PRO A 107 -3.71 20.82 -2.37
CA PRO A 107 -3.92 22.14 -2.95
C PRO A 107 -4.91 23.05 -2.20
N CYS A 108 -5.60 22.58 -1.15
CA CYS A 108 -6.58 23.43 -0.49
C CYS A 108 -5.84 24.36 0.49
N ASN A 109 -5.49 25.58 0.04
CA ASN A 109 -4.84 26.61 0.87
C ASN A 109 -5.52 26.81 2.24
N SER A 110 -6.84 26.58 2.31
CA SER A 110 -7.64 26.64 3.53
C SER A 110 -7.38 25.50 4.53
N PHE A 111 -6.86 24.35 4.11
CA PHE A 111 -6.60 23.19 4.97
C PHE A 111 -5.34 23.34 5.84
N PHE A 112 -4.31 24.02 5.33
CA PHE A 112 -2.99 24.10 5.99
C PHE A 112 -2.63 25.48 6.56
N PHE A 113 -3.64 26.31 6.84
CA PHE A 113 -3.45 27.59 7.55
C PHE A 113 -2.52 28.58 6.82
N ILE A 114 -2.31 28.42 5.51
CA ILE A 114 -1.43 29.30 4.73
C ILE A 114 -2.14 30.65 4.51
N LYS A 115 -1.75 31.68 5.25
CA LYS A 115 -2.16 33.07 5.01
C LYS A 115 -1.35 33.65 3.84
N ASN A 116 -1.79 33.42 2.61
CA ASN A 116 -1.24 34.17 1.47
C ASN A 116 -2.31 35.14 0.95
N GLU A 117 -2.18 36.44 1.26
CA GLU A 117 -3.13 37.48 0.80
C GLU A 117 -3.20 37.58 -0.73
N LEU A 118 -2.09 37.27 -1.44
CA LEU A 118 -2.08 37.19 -2.90
C LEU A 118 -2.97 36.06 -3.45
N SER A 119 -3.17 34.99 -2.67
CA SER A 119 -4.02 33.85 -3.07
C SER A 119 -5.50 34.11 -2.86
N LYS A 120 -5.89 34.99 -1.91
CA LYS A 120 -7.29 35.43 -1.77
C LYS A 120 -7.77 36.18 -3.02
N LYS A 121 -6.93 37.04 -3.60
CA LYS A 121 -7.29 37.78 -4.84
C LYS A 121 -7.26 36.90 -6.09
N LEU A 122 -6.30 35.97 -6.21
CA LEU A 122 -6.20 35.10 -7.40
C LEU A 122 -7.27 34.00 -7.43
N VAL A 123 -7.65 33.45 -6.27
CA VAL A 123 -8.76 32.48 -6.15
C VAL A 123 -10.10 33.20 -6.39
N CYS A 124 -10.27 34.43 -5.93
CA CYS A 124 -11.48 35.20 -6.19
C CYS A 124 -11.63 35.58 -7.69
N LEU A 125 -10.53 35.86 -8.40
CA LEU A 125 -10.59 36.21 -9.83
C LEU A 125 -10.86 35.00 -10.75
N PHE A 126 -10.40 33.80 -10.40
CA PHE A 126 -10.66 32.58 -11.19
C PHE A 126 -12.04 31.95 -10.93
N VAL A 127 -12.68 32.29 -9.80
CA VAL A 127 -14.02 31.81 -9.42
C VAL A 127 -15.14 32.61 -10.11
N CYS A 128 -14.91 33.86 -10.49
CA CYS A 128 -15.95 34.69 -11.13
C CYS A 128 -16.22 34.36 -12.62
N LEU A 129 -15.37 33.58 -13.30
CA LEU A 129 -15.51 33.28 -14.73
C LEU A 129 -16.12 31.89 -15.05
N LEU A 130 -16.43 31.09 -14.03
CA LEU A 130 -17.06 29.77 -14.20
C LEU A 130 -18.24 29.67 -13.23
N LYS A 131 -19.43 29.34 -13.75
CA LYS A 131 -20.61 28.94 -12.93
C LYS A 131 -20.13 28.03 -11.79
N THR A 132 -20.44 28.41 -10.56
CA THR A 132 -19.83 27.99 -9.29
C THR A 132 -19.51 26.47 -9.18
N PRO A 133 -18.26 26.06 -8.89
CA PRO A 133 -17.94 24.67 -8.61
C PRO A 133 -18.39 24.26 -7.19
N ILE A 134 -19.21 23.22 -7.12
CA ILE A 134 -19.78 22.64 -5.89
C ILE A 134 -18.67 21.98 -5.06
N LYS A 135 -18.64 22.22 -3.74
CA LYS A 135 -17.58 21.72 -2.83
C LYS A 135 -18.06 20.53 -1.99
N LEU A 136 -17.19 19.53 -1.79
CA LEU A 136 -17.44 18.35 -0.94
C LEU A 136 -17.48 18.64 0.56
N PHE A 137 -16.98 19.80 0.98
CA PHE A 137 -16.93 20.27 2.36
C PHE A 137 -16.91 21.80 2.39
N SER A 138 -17.35 22.39 3.50
CA SER A 138 -17.26 23.82 3.75
C SER A 138 -15.97 24.13 4.52
N ALA A 139 -15.04 24.85 3.88
CA ALA A 139 -13.78 25.22 4.53
C ALA A 139 -13.94 26.36 5.55
N ASP A 140 -15.03 27.13 5.44
CA ASP A 140 -15.32 28.28 6.30
C ASP A 140 -15.79 27.84 7.70
N GLU A 141 -16.18 26.57 7.85
CA GLU A 141 -16.60 25.96 9.12
C GLU A 141 -15.42 25.43 9.96
N PHE A 142 -14.19 25.46 9.45
CA PHE A 142 -13.04 24.88 10.16
C PHE A 142 -12.53 25.80 11.25
N GLN A 143 -12.21 25.19 12.40
CA GLN A 143 -11.52 25.91 13.47
C GLN A 143 -10.14 26.38 12.97
N PRO A 144 -9.71 27.62 13.30
CA PRO A 144 -8.36 28.08 13.05
C PRO A 144 -7.37 27.36 13.98
N LEU A 145 -6.10 27.29 13.58
CA LEU A 145 -5.01 26.77 14.41
C LEU A 145 -4.60 27.89 15.36
N ASP A 146 -4.77 27.66 16.65
CA ASP A 146 -4.27 28.54 17.69
C ASP A 146 -3.06 27.89 18.36
N THR A 147 -1.87 28.33 17.98
CA THR A 147 -0.60 27.78 18.49
C THR A 147 -0.38 28.08 19.97
N THR A 148 -1.12 29.03 20.56
CA THR A 148 -1.01 29.39 21.99
C THR A 148 -1.77 28.42 22.90
N GLN A 149 -2.73 27.68 22.36
CA GLN A 149 -3.52 26.68 23.09
C GLN A 149 -2.98 25.26 22.95
N GLU A 150 -1.81 25.10 22.34
CA GLU A 150 -1.12 23.83 22.24
C GLU A 150 -0.65 23.33 23.60
N PHE A 151 -0.58 21.99 23.76
CA PHE A 151 -0.09 21.39 25.00
C PHE A 151 1.33 21.86 25.32
N ILE A 152 1.48 22.40 26.53
CA ILE A 152 2.78 22.83 27.08
C ILE A 152 3.71 21.63 27.26
N PHE A 153 5.00 21.87 27.12
CA PHE A 153 5.99 20.85 27.48
C PHE A 153 5.98 20.66 29.01
N PRO A 154 6.02 19.42 29.53
CA PRO A 154 5.92 19.18 30.97
C PRO A 154 7.02 19.91 31.76
N PRO A 155 6.68 20.83 32.70
CA PRO A 155 7.67 21.59 33.47
C PRO A 155 8.58 20.72 34.36
N GLU A 156 8.09 19.55 34.77
CA GLU A 156 8.89 18.55 35.48
C GLU A 156 10.09 18.09 34.65
N LEU A 157 9.89 17.77 33.36
CA LEU A 157 10.96 17.32 32.48
C LEU A 157 12.02 18.41 32.22
N MET A 158 11.62 19.69 32.22
CA MET A 158 12.57 20.81 32.12
C MET A 158 13.48 20.86 33.35
N ARG A 159 12.88 20.80 34.55
CA ARG A 159 13.62 20.79 35.81
C ARG A 159 14.53 19.58 35.93
N MET A 160 14.09 18.41 35.48
CA MET A 160 14.94 17.21 35.42
C MET A 160 16.17 17.43 34.54
N ALA A 161 16.00 17.97 33.35
CA ALA A 161 17.09 18.23 32.42
C ALA A 161 18.10 19.28 32.90
N GLU A 162 17.63 20.28 33.66
CA GLU A 162 18.47 21.35 34.21
C GLU A 162 19.21 20.95 35.49
N ASN A 163 18.55 20.20 36.39
CA ASN A 163 19.00 20.05 37.77
C ASN A 163 19.44 18.62 38.17
N GLU A 164 19.06 17.57 37.43
CA GLU A 164 19.41 16.21 37.84
C GLU A 164 20.88 15.86 37.51
N PRO A 165 21.62 15.25 38.46
CA PRO A 165 22.96 14.78 38.21
C PRO A 165 22.96 13.67 37.15
N LYS A 166 23.81 13.83 36.14
CA LYS A 166 23.96 12.85 35.04
C LYS A 166 24.54 11.55 35.59
N ARG A 167 23.67 10.54 35.76
CA ARG A 167 24.04 9.16 36.11
C ARG A 167 23.75 8.18 34.99
N THR A 168 24.57 7.14 34.91
CA THR A 168 24.29 5.96 34.08
C THR A 168 23.00 5.30 34.56
N LEU A 169 22.08 5.01 33.64
CA LEU A 169 20.83 4.30 33.93
C LEU A 169 20.95 2.84 33.52
N VAL A 170 20.40 1.94 34.32
CA VAL A 170 20.36 0.50 34.06
C VAL A 170 18.93 0.01 34.25
N PHE A 171 18.37 -0.62 33.22
CA PHE A 171 17.05 -1.26 33.26
C PHE A 171 17.21 -2.75 33.06
N HIS A 172 16.55 -3.55 33.89
CA HIS A 172 16.55 -5.00 33.81
C HIS A 172 15.17 -5.48 33.39
N GLY A 173 15.08 -6.14 32.24
CA GLY A 173 13.95 -6.98 31.88
C GLY A 173 14.23 -8.46 32.18
N GLU A 174 13.26 -9.33 31.89
CA GLU A 174 13.40 -10.78 32.07
C GLU A 174 14.61 -11.35 31.33
N ARG A 175 14.87 -10.85 30.12
CA ARG A 175 15.92 -11.38 29.23
C ARG A 175 17.01 -10.37 28.86
N THR A 176 16.76 -9.06 28.94
CA THR A 176 17.71 -8.07 28.42
C THR A 176 17.96 -6.99 29.45
N THR A 177 19.23 -6.64 29.62
CA THR A 177 19.67 -5.47 30.39
C THR A 177 19.97 -4.32 29.45
N TRP A 178 19.37 -3.15 29.70
CA TRP A 178 19.61 -1.92 28.95
C TRP A 178 20.44 -0.95 29.79
N ILE A 179 21.55 -0.45 29.23
CA ILE A 179 22.46 0.47 29.93
C ILE A 179 22.58 1.78 29.15
N SER A 180 22.24 2.91 29.76
CA SER A 180 22.33 4.26 29.16
C SER A 180 23.40 5.11 29.86
N PRO A 181 24.68 5.05 29.41
CA PRO A 181 25.76 5.86 29.97
C PRO A 181 25.58 7.36 29.70
N THR A 182 26.29 8.19 30.47
CA THR A 182 26.23 9.65 30.38
C THR A 182 27.50 10.30 29.85
N SER A 183 28.62 9.58 29.88
CA SER A 183 29.90 10.05 29.37
C SER A 183 30.52 9.09 28.35
N LEU A 184 31.40 9.63 27.51
CA LEU A 184 32.17 8.81 26.57
C LEU A 184 33.08 7.81 27.30
N LYS A 185 33.63 8.18 28.46
CA LYS A 185 34.46 7.30 29.28
C LYS A 185 33.69 6.05 29.72
N GLU A 186 32.53 6.24 30.34
CA GLU A 186 31.65 5.13 30.77
C GLU A 186 31.25 4.24 29.58
N LEU A 187 30.90 4.83 28.45
CA LEU A 187 30.55 4.08 27.24
C LEU A 187 31.70 3.17 26.78
N LEU A 188 32.94 3.66 26.81
CA LEU A 188 34.12 2.89 26.41
C LEU A 188 34.41 1.76 27.39
N GLU A 189 34.25 2.00 28.69
CA GLU A 189 34.37 0.97 29.73
C GLU A 189 33.29 -0.12 29.56
N LEU A 190 32.04 0.28 29.33
CA LEU A 190 30.93 -0.63 29.05
C LEU A 190 31.14 -1.43 27.77
N LYS A 191 31.68 -0.80 26.71
CA LYS A 191 31.95 -1.48 25.45
C LYS A 191 33.14 -2.45 25.57
N ALA A 192 34.11 -2.15 26.43
CA ALA A 192 35.18 -3.09 26.78
C ALA A 192 34.64 -4.27 27.61
N LYS A 193 33.72 -4.02 28.55
CA LYS A 193 33.08 -5.05 29.37
C LYS A 193 32.13 -5.94 28.56
N TYR A 194 31.37 -5.35 27.64
CA TYR A 194 30.37 -6.04 26.80
C TYR A 194 30.66 -5.81 25.30
N PRO A 195 31.71 -6.42 24.74
CA PRO A 195 32.14 -6.16 23.36
C PRO A 195 31.08 -6.54 22.33
N LYS A 196 30.24 -7.55 22.60
CA LYS A 196 29.14 -8.00 21.73
C LYS A 196 27.84 -7.19 21.89
N ALA A 197 27.72 -6.33 22.90
CA ALA A 197 26.50 -5.55 23.11
C ALA A 197 26.34 -4.51 21.98
N PRO A 198 25.19 -4.47 21.29
CA PRO A 198 24.94 -3.46 20.27
C PRO A 198 24.82 -2.08 20.91
N LEU A 199 25.18 -1.06 20.13
CA LEU A 199 24.91 0.33 20.45
C LEU A 199 23.59 0.75 19.82
N VAL A 200 22.63 1.17 20.63
CA VAL A 200 21.28 1.51 20.15
C VAL A 200 20.98 2.99 20.39
N VAL A 201 20.86 3.73 19.28
CA VAL A 201 20.33 5.11 19.26
C VAL A 201 18.90 5.06 18.73
N GLY A 202 18.72 5.04 17.40
CA GLY A 202 17.39 5.04 16.77
C GLY A 202 16.69 3.69 16.67
N ASN A 203 17.37 2.59 16.99
CA ASN A 203 16.85 1.21 16.90
C ASN A 203 16.32 0.76 15.50
N THR A 204 16.52 1.56 14.45
CA THR A 204 16.00 1.29 13.08
C THR A 204 16.75 0.22 12.30
N SER A 205 17.79 -0.38 12.89
CA SER A 205 18.49 -1.55 12.35
C SER A 205 18.41 -2.74 13.30
N VAL A 206 18.80 -2.54 14.57
CA VAL A 206 18.81 -3.60 15.58
C VAL A 206 17.39 -4.12 15.87
N GLY A 207 16.41 -3.24 16.02
CA GLY A 207 15.02 -3.62 16.28
C GLY A 207 14.44 -4.57 15.22
N PRO A 208 14.49 -4.22 13.92
CA PRO A 208 14.06 -5.13 12.86
C PRO A 208 14.83 -6.46 12.83
N ASP A 209 16.14 -6.45 13.10
CA ASP A 209 16.93 -7.69 13.14
C ASP A 209 16.50 -8.59 14.32
N MET A 210 16.20 -7.99 15.49
CA MET A 210 15.69 -8.74 16.64
C MET A 210 14.30 -9.32 16.39
N LYS A 211 13.40 -8.54 15.78
CA LYS A 211 12.01 -8.97 15.53
C LYS A 211 11.90 -10.02 14.42
N PHE A 212 12.67 -9.89 13.33
CA PHE A 212 12.44 -10.67 12.11
C PHE A 212 13.56 -11.65 11.74
N LYS A 213 14.74 -11.55 12.36
CA LYS A 213 15.88 -12.46 12.08
C LYS A 213 16.27 -13.35 13.26
N GLY A 214 15.47 -13.36 14.33
CA GLY A 214 15.76 -14.15 15.53
C GLY A 214 17.02 -13.71 16.29
N VAL A 215 17.51 -12.49 16.04
CA VAL A 215 18.69 -11.97 16.74
C VAL A 215 18.31 -11.60 18.17
N TYR A 216 19.14 -12.00 19.13
CA TYR A 216 18.91 -11.69 20.54
C TYR A 216 20.17 -11.11 21.19
N HIS A 217 19.97 -10.09 22.03
CA HIS A 217 21.02 -9.41 22.76
C HIS A 217 20.69 -9.37 24.26
N PRO A 218 21.49 -10.02 25.13
CA PRO A 218 21.27 -9.99 26.58
C PRO A 218 21.63 -8.65 27.21
N VAL A 219 22.53 -7.89 26.58
CA VAL A 219 22.92 -6.54 27.01
C VAL A 219 22.84 -5.60 25.81
N ILE A 220 22.19 -4.46 26.00
CA ILE A 220 22.11 -3.36 25.03
C ILE A 220 22.68 -2.10 25.70
N ILE A 221 23.49 -1.34 24.97
CA ILE A 221 24.05 -0.07 25.45
C ILE A 221 23.49 1.07 24.60
N SER A 222 22.92 2.11 25.22
CA SER A 222 22.38 3.27 24.52
C SER A 222 23.21 4.53 24.75
N PRO A 223 23.99 4.97 23.76
CA PRO A 223 24.86 6.13 23.90
C PRO A 223 24.16 7.48 23.65
N ALA A 224 22.83 7.50 23.51
CA ALA A 224 22.06 8.67 23.06
C ALA A 224 22.21 9.90 23.96
N ARG A 225 22.45 9.70 25.26
CA ARG A 225 22.58 10.77 26.28
C ARG A 225 23.98 11.42 26.32
N ILE A 226 24.92 10.96 25.51
CA ILE A 226 26.30 11.47 25.48
C ILE A 226 26.38 12.66 24.53
N LEU A 227 26.57 13.86 25.08
CA LEU A 227 26.61 15.11 24.31
C LEU A 227 27.73 15.13 23.26
N ASP A 228 28.89 14.54 23.56
CA ASP A 228 30.04 14.47 22.64
C ASP A 228 29.73 13.73 21.33
N LEU A 229 28.70 12.88 21.32
CA LEU A 229 28.25 12.14 20.14
C LEU A 229 27.19 12.89 19.33
N ASN A 230 26.70 14.04 19.79
CA ASN A 230 25.72 14.89 19.11
C ASN A 230 26.31 16.22 18.59
N VAL A 231 27.64 16.31 18.56
CA VAL A 231 28.36 17.54 18.17
C VAL A 231 28.18 17.85 16.67
N VAL A 232 27.91 19.11 16.36
CA VAL A 232 28.00 19.69 15.01
C VAL A 232 29.03 20.80 15.05
N ARG A 233 30.09 20.73 14.23
CA ARG A 233 31.11 21.77 14.11
C ARG A 233 31.40 22.09 12.65
N TYR A 234 31.21 23.35 12.29
CA TYR A 234 31.68 23.93 11.03
C TYR A 234 33.18 24.20 11.16
N MET A 235 33.96 23.74 10.18
CA MET A 235 35.40 23.96 10.06
C MET A 235 35.66 24.67 8.73
N ASP A 236 36.80 25.36 8.60
CA ASP A 236 37.13 26.11 7.37
C ASP A 236 37.19 25.24 6.10
N ASN A 237 37.46 23.94 6.28
CA ASN A 237 37.62 22.95 5.22
C ASN A 237 36.63 21.75 5.31
N GLY A 238 35.54 21.88 6.07
CA GLY A 238 34.55 20.80 6.16
C GLY A 238 33.59 20.87 7.34
N LEU A 239 32.94 19.74 7.61
CA LEU A 239 31.92 19.60 8.65
C LEU A 239 32.22 18.37 9.52
N THR A 240 32.24 18.55 10.84
CA THR A 240 32.29 17.43 11.80
C THR A 240 30.90 17.18 12.37
N LEU A 241 30.40 15.96 12.19
CA LEU A 241 29.11 15.50 12.69
C LEU A 241 29.29 14.36 13.71
N GLY A 242 28.59 14.44 14.83
CA GLY A 242 28.57 13.40 15.85
C GLY A 242 27.87 12.12 15.39
N ALA A 243 28.32 10.97 15.90
CA ALA A 243 27.76 9.67 15.51
C ALA A 243 26.30 9.44 15.97
N ALA A 244 25.84 10.13 17.01
CA ALA A 244 24.47 10.05 17.51
C ALA A 244 23.51 11.06 16.86
N CYS A 245 24.01 12.03 16.07
CA CYS A 245 23.16 12.98 15.34
C CYS A 245 22.14 12.23 14.46
N SER A 246 20.87 12.63 14.56
CA SER A 246 19.81 12.05 13.74
C SER A 246 19.98 12.41 12.26
N LEU A 247 19.51 11.55 11.36
CA LEU A 247 19.59 11.83 9.91
C LEU A 247 18.76 13.06 9.51
N ALA A 248 17.70 13.39 10.26
CA ALA A 248 16.95 14.64 10.09
C ALA A 248 17.82 15.86 10.43
N LEU A 249 18.52 15.84 11.57
CA LEU A 249 19.45 16.91 11.94
C LEU A 249 20.59 17.06 10.91
N VAL A 250 21.15 15.93 10.44
CA VAL A 250 22.17 15.95 9.39
C VAL A 250 21.65 16.60 8.12
N LYS A 251 20.41 16.30 7.71
CA LYS A 251 19.77 16.92 6.55
C LYS A 251 19.66 18.45 6.72
N ASP A 252 19.23 18.91 7.88
CA ASP A 252 19.05 20.35 8.15
C ASP A 252 20.39 21.09 8.16
N VAL A 253 21.40 20.53 8.84
CA VAL A 253 22.77 21.08 8.86
C VAL A 253 23.36 21.17 7.45
N LEU A 254 23.23 20.12 6.65
CA LEU A 254 23.71 20.12 5.27
C LEU A 254 22.94 21.12 4.40
N THR A 255 21.65 21.30 4.63
CA THR A 255 20.85 22.29 3.89
C THR A 255 21.36 23.70 4.16
N ASN A 256 21.64 24.04 5.41
CA ASN A 256 22.20 25.34 5.78
C ASN A 256 23.62 25.53 5.23
N ALA A 257 24.49 24.52 5.35
CA ALA A 257 25.85 24.57 4.79
C ALA A 257 25.84 24.80 3.27
N VAL A 258 24.89 24.17 2.56
CA VAL A 258 24.72 24.29 1.10
C VAL A 258 24.24 25.68 0.68
N SER A 259 23.49 26.39 1.52
CA SER A 259 23.08 27.78 1.25
C SER A 259 24.15 28.83 1.55
N GLU A 260 25.08 28.54 2.46
CA GLU A 260 26.09 29.50 2.91
C GLU A 260 27.44 29.36 2.17
N LEU A 261 27.81 28.14 1.78
CA LEU A 261 29.11 27.85 1.16
C LEU A 261 29.04 27.87 -0.39
N PRO A 262 30.15 28.18 -1.08
CA PRO A 262 30.23 28.15 -2.54
C PRO A 262 29.82 26.80 -3.14
N TRP A 263 29.30 26.83 -4.38
CA TRP A 263 28.82 25.63 -5.09
C TRP A 263 29.92 24.55 -5.20
N GLU A 264 31.14 24.97 -5.50
CA GLU A 264 32.34 24.16 -5.67
C GLU A 264 32.66 23.37 -4.39
N LYS A 265 32.42 24.00 -3.24
CA LYS A 265 32.68 23.49 -1.89
C LYS A 265 31.54 22.67 -1.30
N THR A 266 30.41 22.54 -2.00
CA THR A 266 29.19 21.90 -1.45
C THR A 266 28.77 20.64 -2.18
N LYS A 267 29.52 20.15 -3.17
CA LYS A 267 29.09 19.02 -4.02
C LYS A 267 28.83 17.73 -3.24
N ILE A 268 29.70 17.35 -2.30
CA ILE A 268 29.46 16.20 -1.42
C ILE A 268 28.24 16.40 -0.50
N PHE A 269 28.04 17.61 0.02
CA PHE A 269 26.87 17.95 0.85
C PHE A 269 25.58 17.83 0.03
N ARG A 270 25.59 18.27 -1.22
CA ARG A 270 24.46 18.15 -2.16
C ARG A 270 24.16 16.70 -2.49
N ALA A 271 25.17 15.87 -2.72
CA ALA A 271 25.01 14.43 -2.94
C ALA A 271 24.37 13.73 -1.72
N LEU A 272 24.86 14.01 -0.50
CA LEU A 272 24.28 13.50 0.74
C LEU A 272 22.84 13.99 0.94
N LEU A 273 22.59 15.28 0.69
CA LEU A 273 21.26 15.90 0.83
C LEU A 273 20.24 15.29 -0.13
N GLN A 274 20.64 15.02 -1.39
CA GLN A 274 19.80 14.36 -2.39
C GLN A 274 19.34 12.99 -1.90
N GLN A 275 20.22 12.19 -1.30
CA GLN A 275 19.84 10.89 -0.77
C GLN A 275 18.99 11.00 0.50
N LEU A 276 19.33 11.92 1.42
CA LEU A 276 18.57 12.15 2.66
C LEU A 276 17.12 12.60 2.39
N LYS A 277 16.84 13.25 1.26
CA LYS A 277 15.47 13.60 0.86
C LYS A 277 14.58 12.36 0.62
N THR A 278 15.15 11.24 0.17
CA THR A 278 14.39 10.03 -0.19
C THR A 278 14.57 8.86 0.80
N LEU A 279 15.59 8.94 1.67
CA LEU A 279 15.92 7.94 2.67
C LEU A 279 14.84 7.90 3.76
N GLY A 280 14.09 6.79 3.80
CA GLY A 280 13.03 6.54 4.78
C GLY A 280 11.92 7.61 4.78
N GLY A 281 11.02 7.52 5.76
CA GLY A 281 10.11 8.62 6.10
C GLY A 281 10.72 9.59 7.11
N GLN A 282 10.06 10.72 7.36
CA GLN A 282 10.46 11.69 8.38
C GLN A 282 10.64 11.03 9.76
N GLN A 283 9.74 10.11 10.12
CA GLN A 283 9.74 9.36 11.37
C GLN A 283 11.01 8.52 11.56
N ILE A 284 11.50 7.91 10.49
CA ILE A 284 12.75 7.12 10.51
C ILE A 284 13.95 8.05 10.58
N ARG A 285 13.99 9.14 9.80
CA ARG A 285 15.10 10.09 9.81
C ARG A 285 15.27 10.82 11.15
N ASN A 286 14.17 11.11 11.84
CA ASN A 286 14.18 11.77 13.15
C ASN A 286 14.89 10.94 14.23
N ILE A 287 14.89 9.61 14.12
CA ILE A 287 15.46 8.71 15.13
C ILE A 287 16.72 7.97 14.67
N ALA A 288 16.83 7.62 13.39
CA ALA A 288 18.02 6.96 12.85
C ALA A 288 19.23 7.89 12.97
N SER A 289 20.36 7.37 13.45
CA SER A 289 21.58 8.16 13.62
C SER A 289 22.58 7.96 12.48
N LEU A 290 23.44 8.96 12.25
CA LEU A 290 24.53 8.89 11.27
C LEU A 290 25.47 7.70 11.54
N GLY A 291 25.92 7.55 12.79
CA GLY A 291 26.78 6.44 13.19
C GLY A 291 26.11 5.08 13.07
N GLY A 292 24.81 5.00 13.38
CA GLY A 292 24.01 3.79 13.18
C GLY A 292 23.92 3.39 11.70
N ASN A 293 23.73 4.35 10.80
CA ASN A 293 23.72 4.11 9.35
C ASN A 293 25.08 3.57 8.87
N ILE A 294 26.18 4.22 9.28
CA ILE A 294 27.55 3.84 8.90
C ILE A 294 27.90 2.44 9.40
N ILE A 295 27.64 2.15 10.68
CA ILE A 295 28.03 0.88 11.32
C ILE A 295 27.11 -0.28 10.94
N SER A 296 25.85 -0.02 10.61
CA SER A 296 24.95 -1.08 10.11
C SER A 296 25.46 -1.75 8.84
N ARG A 297 26.26 -1.02 8.03
CA ARG A 297 26.93 -1.51 6.80
C ARG A 297 26.00 -2.26 5.85
N LYS A 298 24.71 -1.94 5.86
CA LYS A 298 23.74 -2.53 4.95
C LYS A 298 24.20 -2.29 3.52
N SER A 299 24.19 -3.32 2.68
CA SER A 299 24.52 -3.20 1.25
C SER A 299 23.70 -2.13 0.55
N THR A 300 22.48 -1.89 1.02
CA THR A 300 21.52 -0.91 0.51
C THR A 300 21.58 0.44 1.23
N SER A 301 22.66 0.77 1.95
CA SER A 301 22.83 2.11 2.52
C SER A 301 22.99 3.15 1.39
N ASP A 302 22.17 4.20 1.43
CA ASP A 302 22.27 5.34 0.50
C ASP A 302 23.38 6.34 0.87
N LEU A 303 23.90 6.32 2.10
CA LEU A 303 24.92 7.28 2.54
C LEU A 303 26.34 6.72 2.46
N ASN A 304 26.52 5.42 2.74
CA ASN A 304 27.85 4.80 2.79
C ASN A 304 28.64 4.91 1.48
N PRO A 305 28.05 4.68 0.28
CA PRO A 305 28.78 4.86 -0.98
C PRO A 305 29.32 6.28 -1.16
N ILE A 306 28.57 7.29 -0.71
CA ILE A 306 28.92 8.72 -0.83
C ILE A 306 30.03 9.08 0.16
N LEU A 307 29.85 8.73 1.43
CA LEU A 307 30.85 8.96 2.47
C LEU A 307 32.17 8.22 2.15
N ALA A 308 32.08 7.06 1.49
CA ALA A 308 33.24 6.33 1.04
C ALA A 308 33.97 7.08 -0.10
N VAL A 309 33.30 7.50 -1.18
CA VAL A 309 34.01 8.23 -2.26
C VAL A 309 34.62 9.55 -1.80
N GLY A 310 33.92 10.27 -0.93
CA GLY A 310 34.30 11.60 -0.44
C GLY A 310 35.39 11.64 0.62
N ASN A 311 36.22 10.59 0.73
CA ASN A 311 37.36 10.51 1.66
C ASN A 311 37.04 10.88 3.12
N CYS A 312 35.79 10.67 3.58
CA CYS A 312 35.38 11.07 4.93
C CYS A 312 36.19 10.32 6.01
N ILE A 313 36.51 11.01 7.11
CA ILE A 313 37.32 10.47 8.21
C ILE A 313 36.42 10.15 9.40
N LEU A 314 36.48 8.90 9.87
CA LEU A 314 35.81 8.48 11.10
C LEU A 314 36.76 8.62 12.29
N ASN A 315 36.36 9.42 13.27
CA ASN A 315 37.00 9.48 14.56
C ASN A 315 36.49 8.32 15.42
N LEU A 316 37.28 7.26 15.54
CA LEU A 316 36.98 6.10 16.38
C LEU A 316 37.50 6.33 17.80
N ALA A 317 36.66 6.00 18.78
CA ALA A 317 37.02 6.02 20.19
C ALA A 317 37.15 4.58 20.72
N SER A 318 38.27 4.32 21.41
CA SER A 318 38.57 3.09 22.18
C SER A 318 39.28 3.52 23.48
N ARG A 319 40.20 2.72 24.05
CA ARG A 319 41.13 3.20 25.11
C ARG A 319 42.06 4.35 24.63
N GLY A 320 42.14 4.59 23.31
CA GLY A 320 42.75 5.78 22.69
C GLY A 320 41.90 6.35 21.56
N LYS A 321 42.27 7.54 21.04
CA LYS A 321 41.64 8.16 19.86
C LYS A 321 42.33 7.67 18.58
N ARG A 322 41.55 7.27 17.57
CA ARG A 322 42.06 6.83 16.26
C ARG A 322 41.22 7.45 15.14
N GLN A 323 41.86 7.78 14.03
CA GLN A 323 41.19 8.25 12.82
C GLN A 323 41.34 7.19 11.73
N ASP A 324 40.22 6.79 11.12
CA ASP A 324 40.20 5.85 10.00
C ASP A 324 39.36 6.40 8.84
N PRO A 325 39.80 6.26 7.58
CA PRO A 325 38.97 6.58 6.43
C PRO A 325 37.71 5.70 6.36
N CYS A 326 36.58 6.29 5.94
CA CYS A 326 35.30 5.59 5.73
C CYS A 326 35.39 4.44 4.71
N LYS A 327 36.41 4.44 3.84
CA LYS A 327 36.64 3.43 2.78
C LYS A 327 37.08 2.05 3.31
N LYS A 328 37.48 1.90 4.59
CA LYS A 328 38.04 0.64 5.10
C LYS A 328 36.98 -0.45 5.33
N ALA A 329 37.24 -1.65 4.79
CA ALA A 329 36.36 -2.83 4.91
C ALA A 329 36.13 -3.28 6.37
N ALA A 330 37.07 -3.06 7.29
CA ALA A 330 36.93 -3.32 8.73
C ALA A 330 37.22 -2.05 9.53
N LEU A 331 36.32 -1.70 10.46
CA LEU A 331 36.49 -0.57 11.39
C LEU A 331 36.75 -1.14 12.80
N PRO A 332 38.01 -1.24 13.24
CA PRO A 332 38.33 -1.67 14.60
C PRO A 332 38.06 -0.50 15.57
N GLY A 333 36.84 -0.40 16.09
CA GLY A 333 36.47 0.60 17.11
C GLY A 333 35.09 1.21 16.92
N MET A 334 34.64 1.98 17.92
CA MET A 334 33.34 2.66 17.90
C MET A 334 33.46 4.06 17.28
N PRO A 335 32.67 4.42 16.25
CA PRO A 335 32.68 5.78 15.73
C PRO A 335 32.10 6.75 16.73
N SER A 336 32.87 7.79 17.03
CA SER A 336 32.44 8.90 17.87
C SER A 336 31.96 10.09 17.04
N LYS A 337 32.69 10.41 15.95
CA LYS A 337 32.42 11.54 15.05
C LYS A 337 32.78 11.17 13.61
N CYS A 338 32.12 11.78 12.65
CA CYS A 338 32.44 11.70 11.22
C CYS A 338 32.84 13.10 10.74
N TYR A 339 34.01 13.20 10.12
CA TYR A 339 34.50 14.41 9.49
C TYR A 339 34.34 14.30 7.98
N ILE A 340 33.58 15.24 7.41
CA ILE A 340 33.30 15.35 5.99
C ILE A 340 34.11 16.53 5.48
N SER A 341 35.19 16.25 4.76
CA SER A 341 36.02 17.27 4.15
C SER A 341 35.37 17.82 2.89
N VAL A 342 35.73 19.05 2.56
CA VAL A 342 35.29 19.76 1.37
C VAL A 342 36.49 20.03 0.48
N HIS A 343 36.38 19.65 -0.79
CA HIS A 343 37.42 19.84 -1.81
C HIS A 343 36.77 20.36 -3.11
N GLU A 344 37.57 21.00 -3.97
CA GLU A 344 37.16 21.43 -5.31
C GLU A 344 37.17 20.26 -6.30
N GLU A 345 36.27 19.31 -6.09
CA GLU A 345 36.14 18.08 -6.89
C GLU A 345 34.69 17.86 -7.31
N PHE A 346 34.42 16.95 -8.24
CA PHE A 346 33.06 16.59 -8.64
C PHE A 346 32.58 15.37 -7.86
N VAL A 347 31.40 15.47 -7.25
CA VAL A 347 30.76 14.38 -6.49
C VAL A 347 29.29 14.33 -6.86
N SER A 348 28.81 13.14 -7.24
CA SER A 348 27.37 12.90 -7.45
C SER A 348 26.96 11.57 -6.84
N ALA A 349 25.65 11.43 -6.62
CA ALA A 349 25.05 10.21 -6.13
C ALA A 349 23.79 9.86 -6.90
N PHE A 350 23.60 8.57 -7.19
CA PHE A 350 22.43 8.08 -7.90
C PHE A 350 21.84 6.89 -7.16
N ARG A 351 20.50 6.76 -7.23
CA ARG A 351 19.80 5.60 -6.67
C ARG A 351 18.59 5.24 -7.51
N GLN A 352 18.25 3.96 -7.49
CA GLN A 352 17.04 3.43 -8.08
C GLN A 352 16.41 2.41 -7.13
N ALA A 353 15.12 2.53 -6.89
CA ALA A 353 14.33 1.67 -6.01
C ALA A 353 13.01 1.28 -6.69
N GLN A 354 12.20 0.44 -6.03
CA GLN A 354 10.88 0.05 -6.54
C GLN A 354 9.91 1.26 -6.66
N ARG A 355 10.05 2.24 -5.76
CA ARG A 355 9.35 3.53 -5.76
C ARG A 355 10.30 4.64 -5.29
N ARG A 356 9.94 5.92 -5.51
CA ARG A 356 10.87 7.05 -5.32
C ARG A 356 11.32 7.23 -3.86
N GLU A 357 10.38 7.24 -2.93
CA GLU A 357 10.64 7.54 -1.51
C GLU A 357 10.30 6.36 -0.60
N ASN A 358 10.90 6.33 0.60
CA ASN A 358 10.60 5.33 1.62
C ASN A 358 10.68 3.88 1.09
N SER A 359 11.72 3.62 0.30
CA SER A 359 11.98 2.34 -0.37
C SER A 359 13.49 2.08 -0.41
N LEU A 360 13.88 0.84 -0.10
CA LEU A 360 15.29 0.45 -0.17
C LEU A 360 15.75 0.47 -1.64
N PRO A 361 16.97 0.95 -1.91
CA PRO A 361 17.52 0.95 -3.26
C PRO A 361 17.74 -0.49 -3.75
N ILE A 362 17.40 -0.72 -5.02
CA ILE A 362 17.81 -1.91 -5.78
C ILE A 362 19.30 -1.79 -6.10
N ALA A 363 19.72 -0.61 -6.53
CA ALA A 363 21.12 -0.22 -6.65
C ALA A 363 21.26 1.28 -6.38
N ASN A 364 22.40 1.67 -5.80
CA ASN A 364 22.79 3.05 -5.62
C ASN A 364 24.31 3.21 -5.80
N THR A 365 24.77 4.46 -5.87
CA THR A 365 26.19 4.75 -6.06
C THR A 365 26.57 6.12 -5.54
N GLY A 366 27.81 6.25 -5.07
CA GLY A 366 28.52 7.50 -4.95
C GLY A 366 29.68 7.49 -5.94
N MET A 367 29.85 8.59 -6.68
CA MET A 367 30.94 8.76 -7.65
C MET A 367 31.64 10.09 -7.42
N ARG A 368 32.96 10.10 -7.60
CA ARG A 368 33.79 11.30 -7.44
C ARG A 368 34.92 11.32 -8.46
N VAL A 369 35.19 12.47 -9.05
CA VAL A 369 36.35 12.71 -9.93
C VAL A 369 37.03 14.03 -9.59
N LEU A 370 38.36 14.01 -9.64
CA LEU A 370 39.24 15.16 -9.57
C LEU A 370 40.06 15.25 -10.86
N PHE A 371 40.15 16.45 -11.43
CA PHE A 371 40.92 16.72 -12.65
C PHE A 371 42.22 17.46 -12.33
N ALA A 372 43.20 17.39 -13.24
CA ALA A 372 44.33 18.31 -13.22
C ALA A 372 43.84 19.72 -13.56
N GLU A 373 44.45 20.72 -12.95
CA GLU A 373 44.08 22.14 -13.06
C GLU A 373 43.91 22.56 -14.53
N ASP A 374 42.77 23.20 -14.84
CA ASP A 374 42.38 23.64 -16.18
C ASP A 374 42.38 22.58 -17.30
N THR A 375 42.29 21.29 -16.94
CA THR A 375 42.18 20.18 -17.91
C THR A 375 40.98 19.28 -17.63
N ASP A 376 40.74 18.33 -18.54
CA ASP A 376 39.80 17.22 -18.37
C ASP A 376 40.53 15.89 -18.07
N ILE A 377 41.81 15.95 -17.67
CA ILE A 377 42.64 14.77 -17.35
C ILE A 377 42.35 14.33 -15.93
N ILE A 378 41.95 13.07 -15.77
CA ILE A 378 41.59 12.46 -14.48
C ILE A 378 42.84 12.30 -13.61
N MET A 379 42.87 12.96 -12.47
CA MET A 379 43.94 12.81 -11.45
C MET A 379 43.57 11.78 -10.39
N ASP A 380 42.29 11.75 -10.01
CA ASP A 380 41.79 10.81 -9.02
C ASP A 380 40.31 10.50 -9.31
N PHE A 381 39.93 9.24 -9.15
CA PHE A 381 38.60 8.75 -9.49
C PHE A 381 38.12 7.72 -8.47
N GLY A 382 36.86 7.80 -8.08
CA GLY A 382 36.28 6.91 -7.10
C GLY A 382 34.85 6.54 -7.44
N ILE A 383 34.57 5.25 -7.52
CA ILE A 383 33.23 4.70 -7.72
C ILE A 383 32.92 3.69 -6.62
N PHE A 384 31.82 3.89 -5.92
CA PHE A 384 31.26 2.93 -4.98
C PHE A 384 29.81 2.60 -5.33
N TYR A 385 29.45 1.32 -5.30
CA TYR A 385 28.09 0.83 -5.52
C TYR A 385 27.52 0.19 -4.26
N GLY A 386 26.22 0.36 -4.04
CA GLY A 386 25.42 -0.40 -3.07
C GLY A 386 24.26 -1.14 -3.76
N GLY A 387 23.69 -2.13 -3.07
CA GLY A 387 22.67 -3.06 -3.62
C GLY A 387 23.22 -4.14 -4.57
N ILE A 388 24.53 -4.12 -4.83
CA ILE A 388 25.23 -5.06 -5.71
C ILE A 388 25.84 -6.23 -4.90
N GLY A 389 26.61 -5.92 -3.85
CA GLY A 389 27.23 -6.92 -2.98
C GLY A 389 26.50 -7.17 -1.66
N SER A 390 27.13 -7.97 -0.79
CA SER A 390 26.74 -8.11 0.62
C SER A 390 26.99 -6.83 1.44
N THR A 391 27.90 -5.97 0.96
CA THR A 391 28.18 -4.61 1.46
C THR A 391 28.34 -3.65 0.27
N SER A 392 28.62 -2.36 0.52
CA SER A 392 29.07 -1.44 -0.53
C SER A 392 30.40 -1.91 -1.14
N ILE A 393 30.51 -1.85 -2.47
CA ILE A 393 31.68 -2.31 -3.25
C ILE A 393 32.35 -1.11 -3.92
N CYS A 394 33.68 -1.09 -3.98
CA CYS A 394 34.46 -0.12 -4.74
C CYS A 394 34.97 -0.74 -6.05
N ALA A 395 34.81 -0.05 -7.18
CA ALA A 395 35.43 -0.45 -8.45
C ALA A 395 36.88 0.07 -8.54
N LYS A 396 37.73 -0.40 -7.64
CA LYS A 396 39.09 0.13 -7.43
C LYS A 396 39.98 -0.08 -8.65
N GLN A 397 39.95 -1.26 -9.25
CA GLN A 397 40.80 -1.59 -10.41
C GLN A 397 40.41 -0.73 -11.61
N THR A 398 39.11 -0.55 -11.82
CA THR A 398 38.57 0.32 -12.86
C THR A 398 38.99 1.76 -12.63
N CYS A 399 38.79 2.30 -11.43
CA CYS A 399 39.19 3.67 -11.11
C CYS A 399 40.68 3.90 -11.35
N GLN A 400 41.54 2.95 -10.97
CA GLN A 400 42.98 3.07 -11.13
C GLN A 400 43.44 2.98 -12.60
N ALA A 401 42.76 2.19 -13.42
CA ALA A 401 43.04 2.09 -14.85
C ALA A 401 42.66 3.36 -15.64
N LEU A 402 41.74 4.17 -15.11
CA LEU A 402 41.24 5.38 -15.77
C LEU A 402 42.00 6.66 -15.38
N ILE A 403 42.91 6.60 -14.41
CA ILE A 403 43.76 7.75 -14.06
C ILE A 403 44.64 8.12 -15.26
N GLY A 404 44.75 9.42 -15.55
CA GLY A 404 45.48 9.95 -16.71
C GLY A 404 44.71 9.93 -18.02
N ARG A 405 43.46 9.43 -18.05
CA ARG A 405 42.57 9.53 -19.23
C ARG A 405 41.89 10.91 -19.28
N HIS A 406 41.51 11.32 -20.49
CA HIS A 406 40.63 12.48 -20.73
C HIS A 406 39.15 12.13 -20.50
N TRP A 407 38.33 13.10 -20.09
CA TRP A 407 36.90 12.91 -19.82
C TRP A 407 36.03 12.92 -21.09
N ASN A 408 36.12 11.86 -21.89
CA ASN A 408 35.43 11.72 -23.18
C ASN A 408 34.68 10.38 -23.34
N GLU A 409 34.01 10.20 -24.48
CA GLU A 409 33.20 8.99 -24.76
C GLU A 409 34.04 7.71 -24.81
N LYS A 410 35.30 7.77 -25.25
CA LYS A 410 36.21 6.62 -25.26
C LYS A 410 36.51 6.16 -23.83
N MET A 411 36.74 7.11 -22.92
CA MET A 411 36.91 6.82 -21.49
C MET A 411 35.64 6.19 -20.90
N LEU A 412 34.46 6.70 -21.25
CA LEU A 412 33.18 6.14 -20.79
C LEU A 412 32.98 4.67 -21.23
N ASP A 413 33.22 4.33 -22.50
CA ASP A 413 33.10 2.95 -22.99
C ASP A 413 34.12 2.01 -22.32
N GLU A 414 35.39 2.44 -22.17
CA GLU A 414 36.42 1.71 -21.44
C GLU A 414 35.98 1.47 -19.98
N ALA A 415 35.47 2.51 -19.31
CA ALA A 415 35.01 2.44 -17.92
C ALA A 415 33.81 1.49 -17.75
N CYS A 416 32.82 1.53 -18.64
CA CYS A 416 31.66 0.64 -18.58
C CYS A 416 32.07 -0.85 -18.66
N ARG A 417 32.98 -1.20 -19.58
CA ARG A 417 33.48 -2.58 -19.72
C ARG A 417 34.29 -3.03 -18.51
N LEU A 418 35.17 -2.17 -18.00
CA LEU A 418 35.98 -2.47 -16.82
C LEU A 418 35.11 -2.65 -15.57
N VAL A 419 34.13 -1.79 -15.32
CA VAL A 419 33.21 -1.92 -14.18
C VAL A 419 32.43 -3.24 -14.25
N LEU A 420 31.90 -3.61 -15.42
CA LEU A 420 31.15 -4.86 -15.59
C LEU A 420 32.00 -6.12 -15.40
N LYS A 421 33.31 -6.03 -15.66
CA LYS A 421 34.28 -7.10 -15.47
C LYS A 421 34.73 -7.20 -14.01
N GLU A 422 35.02 -6.08 -13.35
CA GLU A 422 35.48 -6.04 -11.97
C GLU A 422 34.37 -6.38 -10.97
N VAL A 423 33.19 -5.78 -11.15
CA VAL A 423 32.07 -5.93 -10.23
C VAL A 423 31.10 -6.99 -10.78
N SER A 424 31.36 -8.25 -10.43
CA SER A 424 30.56 -9.39 -10.89
C SER A 424 29.35 -9.67 -9.97
N LEU A 425 28.21 -9.97 -10.60
CA LEU A 425 26.98 -10.44 -9.97
C LEU A 425 26.65 -11.81 -10.56
N THR A 426 26.58 -12.83 -9.72
CA THR A 426 26.13 -14.18 -10.14
C THR A 426 24.63 -14.19 -10.42
N GLY A 427 24.16 -15.13 -11.25
CA GLY A 427 22.73 -15.31 -11.52
C GLY A 427 21.90 -15.60 -10.26
N SER A 428 22.50 -16.23 -9.25
CA SER A 428 21.92 -16.57 -7.96
C SER A 428 22.04 -15.47 -6.89
N ALA A 429 22.50 -14.26 -7.25
CA ALA A 429 22.73 -13.20 -6.29
C ALA A 429 21.44 -12.81 -5.53
N PRO A 430 21.48 -12.68 -4.18
CA PRO A 430 20.32 -12.28 -3.38
C PRO A 430 19.67 -10.99 -3.89
N GLY A 431 18.34 -10.94 -3.86
CA GLY A 431 17.54 -9.84 -4.40
C GLY A 431 17.15 -9.98 -5.88
N GLY A 432 17.79 -10.91 -6.62
CA GLY A 432 17.51 -11.15 -8.05
C GLY A 432 17.82 -9.94 -8.93
N LYS A 433 17.06 -9.73 -10.02
CA LYS A 433 17.19 -8.55 -10.89
C LYS A 433 18.61 -8.31 -11.40
N VAL A 434 19.34 -9.39 -11.71
CA VAL A 434 20.80 -9.35 -11.93
C VAL A 434 21.15 -8.48 -13.14
N GLU A 435 20.53 -8.73 -14.29
CA GLU A 435 20.75 -7.96 -15.53
C GLU A 435 20.39 -6.48 -15.33
N TYR A 436 19.27 -6.21 -14.64
CA TYR A 436 18.86 -4.85 -14.33
C TYR A 436 19.85 -4.13 -13.42
N ARG A 437 20.36 -4.79 -12.36
CA ARG A 437 21.38 -4.22 -11.47
C ARG A 437 22.68 -3.90 -12.21
N ARG A 438 23.15 -4.80 -13.09
CA ARG A 438 24.33 -4.55 -13.94
C ARG A 438 24.12 -3.39 -14.90
N THR A 439 22.94 -3.33 -15.51
CA THR A 439 22.55 -2.21 -16.40
C THR A 439 22.51 -0.89 -15.64
N LEU A 440 22.01 -0.86 -14.40
CA LEU A 440 21.99 0.34 -13.57
C LEU A 440 23.40 0.84 -13.22
N MET A 441 24.36 -0.06 -12.98
CA MET A 441 25.74 0.34 -12.64
C MET A 441 26.35 1.23 -13.72
N ILE A 442 26.26 0.80 -14.98
CA ILE A 442 26.77 1.56 -16.14
C ILE A 442 25.86 2.73 -16.52
N SER A 443 24.54 2.61 -16.31
CA SER A 443 23.62 3.74 -16.54
C SER A 443 23.89 4.90 -15.57
N PHE A 444 24.25 4.61 -14.31
CA PHE A 444 24.67 5.65 -13.37
C PHE A 444 26.02 6.28 -13.72
N LEU A 445 26.96 5.48 -14.22
CA LEU A 445 28.25 5.98 -14.70
C LEU A 445 28.06 6.94 -15.89
N PHE A 446 27.17 6.60 -16.81
CA PHE A 446 26.78 7.48 -17.91
C PHE A 446 26.16 8.80 -17.42
N LYS A 447 25.23 8.74 -16.45
CA LYS A 447 24.67 9.95 -15.83
C LYS A 447 25.75 10.81 -15.18
N PHE A 448 26.70 10.20 -14.48
CA PHE A 448 27.83 10.91 -13.87
C PHE A 448 28.72 11.58 -14.92
N TYR A 449 29.06 10.86 -15.98
CA TYR A 449 29.82 11.37 -17.11
C TYR A 449 29.19 12.64 -17.69
N LEU A 450 27.89 12.63 -17.96
CA LEU A 450 27.16 13.79 -18.49
C LEU A 450 27.10 14.97 -17.51
N GLU A 451 26.91 14.71 -16.21
CA GLU A 451 26.81 15.77 -15.19
C GLU A 451 28.14 16.52 -15.04
N VAL A 452 29.25 15.77 -15.02
CA VAL A 452 30.60 16.33 -14.95
C VAL A 452 30.95 17.05 -16.25
N LEU A 453 30.67 16.45 -17.41
CA LEU A 453 30.95 17.05 -18.71
C LEU A 453 30.21 18.39 -18.88
N GLN A 454 28.94 18.46 -18.46
CA GLN A 454 28.18 19.70 -18.47
C GLN A 454 28.84 20.77 -17.60
N SER A 455 29.35 20.39 -16.43
CA SER A 455 30.00 21.31 -15.50
C SER A 455 31.34 21.81 -16.05
N LEU A 456 32.16 20.92 -16.62
CA LEU A 456 33.40 21.29 -17.31
C LEU A 456 33.15 22.27 -18.45
N LYS A 457 32.13 22.03 -19.28
CA LYS A 457 31.83 22.92 -20.42
C LYS A 457 31.26 24.28 -20.03
N LYS A 458 30.51 24.36 -18.92
CA LYS A 458 30.09 25.66 -18.35
C LYS A 458 31.28 26.51 -17.93
N MET A 459 32.38 25.88 -17.47
CA MET A 459 33.61 26.60 -17.14
C MET A 459 34.35 27.11 -18.39
N VAL A 460 34.09 26.52 -19.57
CA VAL A 460 34.75 26.86 -20.86
C VAL A 460 33.78 27.54 -21.87
N ASN A 461 32.60 28.01 -21.43
CA ASN A 461 31.60 28.72 -22.25
C ASN A 461 31.18 28.03 -23.58
N SER A 462 31.11 26.69 -23.58
CA SER A 462 30.69 25.88 -24.74
C SER A 462 29.37 25.14 -24.45
N CYS A 463 28.41 25.15 -25.39
CA CYS A 463 27.09 24.52 -25.22
C CYS A 463 27.05 23.10 -25.86
N TYR A 464 26.38 22.14 -25.21
CA TYR A 464 26.11 20.81 -25.79
C TYR A 464 24.80 20.81 -26.61
N LEU A 465 24.62 19.81 -27.49
CA LEU A 465 23.34 19.52 -28.13
C LEU A 465 22.21 19.38 -27.09
N SER A 466 21.07 20.02 -27.35
CA SER A 466 19.89 20.07 -26.46
C SER A 466 19.33 18.69 -26.05
N ILE A 467 19.59 17.65 -26.84
CA ILE A 467 18.99 16.31 -26.71
C ILE A 467 19.40 15.57 -25.42
N PHE A 468 20.62 15.81 -24.90
CA PHE A 468 21.14 15.13 -23.70
C PHE A 468 20.81 15.84 -22.38
N MET A 469 20.35 17.09 -22.44
CA MET A 469 20.04 17.91 -21.26
C MET A 469 18.91 17.30 -20.41
N SER A 470 18.03 16.53 -21.04
CA SER A 470 16.92 15.87 -20.37
C SER A 470 17.39 14.85 -19.32
N VAL A 471 18.56 14.21 -19.50
CA VAL A 471 19.11 13.18 -18.58
C VAL A 471 19.42 13.75 -17.20
N LEU A 472 19.93 14.98 -17.17
CA LEU A 472 20.43 15.67 -15.97
C LEU A 472 19.32 16.38 -15.18
N GLN A 473 18.15 16.57 -15.78
CA GLN A 473 17.01 17.10 -15.06
C GLN A 473 16.48 16.06 -14.08
N ASP A 474 16.68 16.28 -12.78
CA ASP A 474 16.00 15.49 -11.76
C ASP A 474 14.49 15.72 -11.79
N PHE A 475 13.75 14.73 -11.31
CA PHE A 475 12.31 14.86 -11.21
C PHE A 475 11.93 15.73 -10.01
N HIS A 476 11.33 16.89 -10.26
CA HIS A 476 10.73 17.72 -9.22
C HIS A 476 9.22 17.40 -9.13
N THR A 477 8.78 16.95 -7.96
CA THR A 477 7.35 16.81 -7.65
C THR A 477 6.72 18.20 -7.64
N LYS A 478 5.74 18.43 -8.53
CA LYS A 478 4.96 19.68 -8.53
C LYS A 478 3.84 19.62 -7.50
N ILE A 479 3.30 20.78 -7.14
CA ILE A 479 2.12 20.89 -6.27
C ILE A 479 0.97 20.09 -6.90
N HIS A 480 0.41 19.15 -6.13
CA HIS A 480 -0.70 18.33 -6.60
C HIS A 480 -1.96 19.18 -6.84
N GLN A 481 -2.63 19.03 -7.99
CA GLN A 481 -3.87 19.74 -8.33
C GLN A 481 -5.01 18.75 -8.53
N ASN A 482 -6.07 18.88 -7.74
CA ASN A 482 -7.19 17.94 -7.77
C ASN A 482 -8.50 18.66 -8.06
N LYS A 483 -9.34 18.04 -8.89
CA LYS A 483 -10.65 18.59 -9.27
C LYS A 483 -11.70 17.50 -9.21
N GLN A 484 -12.69 17.67 -8.34
CA GLN A 484 -13.86 16.81 -8.22
C GLN A 484 -15.07 17.54 -8.80
N ILE A 485 -15.85 16.88 -9.64
CA ILE A 485 -17.05 17.43 -10.27
C ILE A 485 -18.20 16.45 -10.05
N TYR A 486 -19.34 16.92 -9.56
CA TYR A 486 -20.53 16.12 -9.34
C TYR A 486 -21.81 16.94 -9.46
N GLN A 487 -22.94 16.24 -9.55
CA GLN A 487 -24.27 16.85 -9.61
C GLN A 487 -24.77 17.19 -8.21
N GLU A 488 -25.26 18.42 -8.04
CA GLU A 488 -25.95 18.86 -6.82
C GLU A 488 -27.29 18.12 -6.63
N VAL A 489 -27.76 18.04 -5.39
CA VAL A 489 -29.10 17.50 -5.11
C VAL A 489 -30.19 18.38 -5.73
N ASN A 490 -31.38 17.84 -5.96
CA ASN A 490 -32.52 18.62 -6.45
C ASN A 490 -32.78 19.80 -5.46
N PRO A 491 -32.91 21.05 -5.93
CA PRO A 491 -33.26 22.19 -5.07
C PRO A 491 -34.55 22.00 -4.25
N GLU A 492 -35.49 21.19 -4.74
CA GLU A 492 -36.74 20.85 -4.05
C GLU A 492 -36.56 19.78 -2.96
N GLN A 493 -35.40 19.10 -2.92
CA GLN A 493 -35.11 18.10 -1.89
C GLN A 493 -35.01 18.78 -0.52
N LEU A 494 -35.78 18.25 0.46
CA LEU A 494 -35.80 18.78 1.81
C LEU A 494 -34.37 18.93 2.39
N PRO A 495 -34.06 20.03 3.12
CA PRO A 495 -32.74 20.25 3.69
C PRO A 495 -32.28 19.10 4.61
N GLN A 496 -33.21 18.50 5.34
CA GLN A 496 -32.96 17.38 6.26
C GLN A 496 -32.76 16.03 5.57
N ASP A 497 -33.17 15.86 4.30
CA ASP A 497 -32.96 14.63 3.55
C ASP A 497 -31.48 14.53 3.13
N PRO A 498 -30.71 13.57 3.69
CA PRO A 498 -29.27 13.55 3.53
C PRO A 498 -28.81 12.80 2.27
N VAL A 499 -29.71 12.14 1.54
CA VAL A 499 -29.32 11.31 0.38
C VAL A 499 -28.82 12.19 -0.77
N GLY A 500 -27.71 11.80 -1.40
CA GLY A 500 -27.06 12.58 -2.45
C GLY A 500 -26.16 13.72 -1.94
N ARG A 501 -26.21 14.04 -0.63
CA ARG A 501 -25.32 15.04 0.00
C ARG A 501 -23.98 14.40 0.39
N PRO A 502 -22.86 15.16 0.37
CA PRO A 502 -21.53 14.65 0.72
C PRO A 502 -21.34 14.56 2.25
N ILE A 503 -22.12 13.72 2.91
CA ILE A 503 -22.06 13.52 4.36
C ILE A 503 -20.73 12.85 4.74
N MET A 504 -20.05 13.40 5.75
CA MET A 504 -18.84 12.83 6.32
C MET A 504 -19.11 11.40 6.84
N HIS A 505 -18.12 10.53 6.72
CA HIS A 505 -18.16 9.21 7.37
C HIS A 505 -18.52 9.35 8.87
N GLN A 506 -19.53 8.62 9.36
CA GLN A 506 -20.04 8.76 10.75
C GLN A 506 -19.01 8.46 11.84
N ALA A 507 -17.99 7.65 11.51
CA ALA A 507 -16.83 7.42 12.38
C ALA A 507 -15.61 8.28 12.03
N GLY A 508 -15.70 9.21 11.07
CA GLY A 508 -14.55 10.00 10.57
C GLY A 508 -13.80 10.74 11.66
N ILE A 509 -14.51 11.41 12.57
CA ILE A 509 -13.91 12.08 13.74
C ILE A 509 -13.31 11.06 14.70
N LYS A 510 -14.01 9.96 14.99
CA LYS A 510 -13.51 8.87 15.86
C LYS A 510 -12.22 8.24 15.30
N HIS A 511 -12.10 8.12 13.98
CA HIS A 511 -10.86 7.69 13.33
C HIS A 511 -9.74 8.70 13.56
N ALA A 512 -10.05 10.00 13.49
CA ALA A 512 -9.08 11.07 13.64
C ALA A 512 -8.62 11.30 15.09
N THR A 513 -9.45 10.93 16.07
CA THR A 513 -9.14 11.06 17.50
C THR A 513 -8.59 9.79 18.14
N GLY A 514 -8.62 8.65 17.44
CA GLY A 514 -8.24 7.34 18.01
C GLY A 514 -9.35 6.66 18.82
N GLU A 515 -10.57 7.21 18.81
CA GLU A 515 -11.70 6.68 19.59
C GLU A 515 -12.47 5.55 18.88
N ALA A 516 -12.12 5.25 17.64
CA ALA A 516 -12.72 4.14 16.90
C ALA A 516 -12.03 2.81 17.26
N LEU A 517 -12.73 1.98 18.02
CA LEU A 517 -12.23 0.66 18.41
C LEU A 517 -12.23 -0.35 17.26
N TYR A 518 -11.07 -0.89 16.91
CA TYR A 518 -10.91 -2.07 16.06
C TYR A 518 -10.89 -3.34 16.90
N CYS A 519 -10.75 -4.52 16.28
CA CYS A 519 -10.83 -5.79 17.00
C CYS A 519 -9.80 -5.89 18.12
N ASP A 520 -8.56 -5.45 17.87
CA ASP A 520 -7.49 -5.51 18.88
C ASP A 520 -7.58 -4.43 19.95
N ASP A 521 -8.31 -3.33 19.68
CA ASP A 521 -8.51 -2.25 20.66
C ASP A 521 -9.58 -2.60 21.72
N ILE A 522 -10.28 -3.72 21.55
CA ILE A 522 -11.17 -4.26 22.57
C ILE A 522 -10.34 -4.54 23.82
N ARG A 523 -10.74 -3.93 24.93
CA ARG A 523 -10.06 -4.07 26.23
C ARG A 523 -9.85 -5.54 26.56
N ALA A 524 -8.71 -5.82 27.19
CA ALA A 524 -8.40 -7.16 27.64
C ALA A 524 -9.54 -7.74 28.49
N VAL A 525 -9.94 -8.96 28.18
CA VAL A 525 -10.85 -9.74 29.01
C VAL A 525 -10.05 -10.30 30.18
N ASP A 526 -10.68 -10.45 31.35
CA ASP A 526 -10.03 -11.04 32.51
C ASP A 526 -9.49 -12.44 32.17
N GLU A 527 -8.26 -12.71 32.57
CA GLU A 527 -7.52 -13.95 32.28
C GLU A 527 -7.43 -14.29 30.77
N GLU A 528 -7.50 -13.30 29.86
CA GLU A 528 -7.34 -13.57 28.42
C GLU A 528 -5.94 -14.12 28.08
N LEU A 529 -5.92 -15.08 27.17
CA LEU A 529 -4.71 -15.70 26.64
C LEU A 529 -4.45 -15.25 25.21
N PHE A 530 -3.20 -15.39 24.77
CA PHE A 530 -2.73 -15.01 23.44
C PHE A 530 -2.28 -16.22 22.66
N LEU A 531 -2.60 -16.23 21.36
CA LEU A 531 -2.30 -17.34 20.47
C LEU A 531 -1.25 -16.95 19.42
N ALA A 532 -0.27 -17.83 19.20
CA ALA A 532 0.66 -17.76 18.08
C ALA A 532 0.64 -19.05 17.27
N VAL A 533 0.43 -18.96 15.96
CA VAL A 533 0.40 -20.12 15.06
C VAL A 533 1.80 -20.56 14.64
N VAL A 534 2.02 -21.86 14.55
CA VAL A 534 3.19 -22.46 13.92
C VAL A 534 2.80 -22.93 12.53
N THR A 535 3.50 -22.44 11.52
CA THR A 535 3.18 -22.66 10.12
C THR A 535 4.25 -23.49 9.40
N SER A 536 3.85 -24.08 8.28
CA SER A 536 4.76 -24.85 7.44
C SER A 536 5.91 -23.99 6.90
N SER A 537 7.13 -24.54 6.99
CA SER A 537 8.32 -24.00 6.32
C SER A 537 8.59 -24.64 4.95
N ARG A 538 7.75 -25.58 4.51
CA ARG A 538 7.90 -26.35 3.25
C ARG A 538 6.68 -26.19 2.36
N ALA A 539 6.89 -26.09 1.04
CA ALA A 539 5.81 -25.98 0.08
C ALA A 539 5.03 -27.28 -0.10
N HIS A 540 5.71 -28.43 -0.14
CA HIS A 540 5.06 -29.73 -0.26
C HIS A 540 5.87 -30.77 0.51
N ALA A 541 5.33 -31.28 1.62
CA ALA A 541 6.06 -32.24 2.46
C ALA A 541 5.11 -33.08 3.32
N LYS A 542 5.55 -34.28 3.66
CA LYS A 542 4.98 -35.07 4.75
C LYS A 542 5.49 -34.56 6.09
N ILE A 543 4.63 -34.49 7.09
CA ILE A 543 5.00 -34.20 8.47
C ILE A 543 5.43 -35.53 9.11
N VAL A 544 6.71 -35.64 9.47
CA VAL A 544 7.28 -36.86 10.06
C VAL A 544 7.17 -36.83 11.59
N SER A 545 7.37 -35.66 12.18
CA SER A 545 7.31 -35.48 13.64
C SER A 545 7.00 -34.03 14.01
N ILE A 546 6.30 -33.83 15.13
CA ILE A 546 6.11 -32.52 15.77
C ILE A 546 6.57 -32.65 17.22
N ASP A 547 7.69 -32.01 17.57
CA ASP A 547 8.20 -31.93 18.95
C ASP A 547 7.87 -30.58 19.55
N THR A 548 7.00 -30.61 20.56
CA THR A 548 6.50 -29.46 21.30
C THR A 548 7.11 -29.33 22.70
N SER A 549 7.99 -30.24 23.10
CA SER A 549 8.45 -30.38 24.48
C SER A 549 9.19 -29.15 25.01
N GLU A 550 9.97 -28.48 24.16
CA GLU A 550 10.67 -27.24 24.51
C GLU A 550 9.73 -26.03 24.60
N ALA A 551 8.70 -26.00 23.75
CA ALA A 551 7.70 -24.94 23.75
C ALA A 551 6.80 -25.02 24.99
N LEU A 552 6.35 -26.22 25.40
CA LEU A 552 5.53 -26.43 26.61
C LEU A 552 6.24 -26.02 27.90
N ARG A 553 7.58 -26.10 27.95
CA ARG A 553 8.38 -25.66 29.11
C ARG A 553 8.71 -24.17 29.09
N ALA A 554 8.33 -23.43 28.04
CA ALA A 554 8.65 -22.02 27.94
C ALA A 554 7.79 -21.18 28.92
N PRO A 555 8.31 -20.05 29.43
CA PRO A 555 7.57 -19.18 30.35
C PRO A 555 6.22 -18.75 29.77
N GLY A 556 5.19 -18.71 30.62
CA GLY A 556 3.85 -18.23 30.29
C GLY A 556 3.03 -19.11 29.35
N VAL A 557 3.59 -20.21 28.83
CA VAL A 557 2.85 -21.13 27.96
C VAL A 557 1.80 -21.88 28.76
N PHE A 558 0.55 -21.76 28.32
CA PHE A 558 -0.59 -22.43 28.91
C PHE A 558 -0.76 -23.81 28.27
N ASP A 559 -0.80 -23.87 26.94
CA ASP A 559 -0.99 -25.11 26.19
C ASP A 559 -0.58 -24.96 24.72
N ILE A 560 -0.56 -26.07 23.99
CA ILE A 560 -0.39 -26.15 22.54
C ILE A 560 -1.57 -26.91 21.95
N VAL A 561 -2.13 -26.33 20.89
CA VAL A 561 -3.32 -26.82 20.18
C VAL A 561 -2.89 -27.42 18.84
N THR A 562 -3.36 -28.63 18.57
CA THR A 562 -3.09 -29.43 17.38
C THR A 562 -4.39 -29.97 16.78
N THR A 563 -4.30 -30.74 15.69
CA THR A 563 -5.46 -31.44 15.11
C THR A 563 -6.21 -32.32 16.13
N GLN A 564 -5.53 -32.88 17.14
CA GLN A 564 -6.16 -33.76 18.13
C GLN A 564 -7.10 -33.01 19.09
N ASP A 565 -6.94 -31.70 19.19
CA ASP A 565 -7.73 -30.85 20.09
C ASP A 565 -9.00 -30.31 19.42
N VAL A 566 -9.17 -30.52 18.11
CA VAL A 566 -10.36 -30.11 17.36
C VAL A 566 -11.54 -31.01 17.76
N PRO A 567 -12.59 -30.49 18.41
CA PRO A 567 -13.64 -31.34 18.98
C PRO A 567 -14.47 -32.13 17.96
N ALA A 568 -14.65 -31.58 16.75
CA ALA A 568 -15.46 -32.22 15.71
C ALA A 568 -14.77 -32.26 14.34
N LYS A 569 -14.79 -31.16 13.57
CA LYS A 569 -14.32 -31.15 12.18
C LYS A 569 -13.07 -30.26 12.00
N ASN A 570 -11.98 -30.88 11.55
CA ASN A 570 -10.74 -30.18 11.15
C ASN A 570 -10.77 -29.69 9.69
N GLU A 571 -11.82 -30.05 8.94
CA GLU A 571 -11.98 -29.78 7.52
C GLU A 571 -13.29 -29.02 7.26
N PHE A 572 -13.23 -28.01 6.41
CA PHE A 572 -14.39 -27.23 5.99
C PHE A 572 -14.45 -27.14 4.45
N TYR A 573 -15.56 -27.60 3.86
CA TYR A 573 -15.71 -27.68 2.41
C TYR A 573 -16.49 -26.48 1.87
N ILE A 574 -15.84 -25.67 1.03
CA ILE A 574 -16.50 -24.64 0.21
C ILE A 574 -16.77 -25.18 -1.20
N PHE A 575 -15.82 -25.93 -1.75
CA PHE A 575 -15.89 -26.64 -3.03
C PHE A 575 -15.41 -28.09 -2.85
N SER A 576 -14.71 -28.67 -3.84
CA SER A 576 -14.31 -30.08 -3.84
C SER A 576 -13.24 -30.43 -2.79
N ASP A 577 -12.23 -29.57 -2.65
CA ASP A 577 -11.15 -29.77 -1.67
C ASP A 577 -11.42 -28.92 -0.41
N PRO A 578 -11.15 -29.45 0.80
CA PRO A 578 -11.43 -28.74 2.04
C PRO A 578 -10.36 -27.72 2.38
N GLU A 579 -10.79 -26.68 3.09
CA GLU A 579 -9.91 -25.85 3.91
C GLU A 579 -9.59 -26.61 5.21
N ILE A 580 -8.30 -26.69 5.57
CA ILE A 580 -7.81 -27.49 6.71
C ILE A 580 -7.37 -26.54 7.82
N LEU A 581 -7.91 -26.72 9.03
CA LEU A 581 -7.57 -25.89 10.20
C LEU A 581 -6.12 -26.15 10.65
N PHE A 582 -5.79 -27.40 10.98
CA PHE A 582 -4.44 -27.84 11.35
C PHE A 582 -3.99 -28.97 10.43
N ALA A 583 -2.85 -28.78 9.77
CA ALA A 583 -2.22 -29.82 8.95
C ALA A 583 -1.79 -31.01 9.82
N LYS A 584 -2.22 -32.22 9.42
CA LYS A 584 -1.97 -33.46 10.16
C LYS A 584 -0.80 -34.27 9.59
N ASP A 585 -0.97 -34.80 8.38
CA ASP A 585 -0.02 -35.75 7.80
C ASP A 585 0.90 -35.11 6.74
N LYS A 586 0.41 -34.06 6.07
CA LYS A 586 1.14 -33.36 5.01
C LYS A 586 0.82 -31.87 4.99
N VAL A 587 1.77 -31.11 4.46
CA VAL A 587 1.63 -29.69 4.14
C VAL A 587 1.67 -29.51 2.63
N ASN A 588 0.80 -28.63 2.13
CA ASN A 588 0.65 -28.34 0.71
C ASN A 588 1.07 -26.90 0.35
N CYS A 589 1.45 -26.07 1.31
CA CYS A 589 2.09 -24.79 1.05
C CYS A 589 2.91 -24.30 2.26
N VAL A 590 3.88 -23.41 2.01
CA VAL A 590 4.54 -22.63 3.08
C VAL A 590 3.50 -21.70 3.68
N GLY A 591 3.43 -21.62 5.01
CA GLY A 591 2.41 -20.82 5.70
C GLY A 591 1.18 -21.60 6.17
N GLN A 592 0.99 -22.86 5.74
CA GLN A 592 -0.11 -23.69 6.22
C GLN A 592 0.02 -23.92 7.73
N ILE A 593 -1.06 -23.72 8.50
CA ILE A 593 -1.06 -23.85 9.97
C ILE A 593 -0.92 -25.34 10.35
N ILE A 594 -0.01 -25.65 11.27
CA ILE A 594 0.28 -27.01 11.74
C ILE A 594 -0.19 -27.18 13.19
N CYS A 595 0.16 -26.23 14.05
CA CYS A 595 -0.30 -26.15 15.44
C CYS A 595 -0.32 -24.70 15.91
N ALA A 596 -0.83 -24.44 17.11
CA ALA A 596 -0.83 -23.11 17.71
C ALA A 596 -0.43 -23.17 19.19
N VAL A 597 0.32 -22.18 19.66
CA VAL A 597 0.76 -22.07 21.05
C VAL A 597 -0.09 -21.01 21.75
N VAL A 598 -0.64 -21.37 22.92
CA VAL A 598 -1.43 -20.49 23.79
C VAL A 598 -0.56 -20.09 24.98
N ALA A 599 -0.49 -18.79 25.28
CA ALA A 599 0.27 -18.27 26.43
C ALA A 599 -0.42 -17.08 27.09
N ASP A 600 0.05 -16.69 28.27
CA ASP A 600 -0.40 -15.51 29.03
C ASP A 600 -0.10 -14.16 28.35
N SER A 601 0.76 -14.14 27.33
CA SER A 601 1.13 -12.95 26.57
C SER A 601 1.48 -13.28 25.13
N GLU A 602 1.25 -12.33 24.23
CA GLU A 602 1.63 -12.44 22.82
C GLU A 602 3.13 -12.73 22.64
N VAL A 603 3.96 -12.14 23.50
CA VAL A 603 5.41 -12.32 23.49
C VAL A 603 5.80 -13.75 23.84
N HIS A 604 5.24 -14.32 24.90
CA HIS A 604 5.50 -15.71 25.30
C HIS A 604 5.00 -16.69 24.24
N ALA A 605 3.79 -16.49 23.70
CA ALA A 605 3.23 -17.32 22.65
C ALA A 605 4.16 -17.39 21.43
N LYS A 606 4.63 -16.24 20.92
CA LYS A 606 5.53 -16.17 19.75
C LYS A 606 6.90 -16.77 20.03
N GLN A 607 7.47 -16.55 21.21
CA GLN A 607 8.76 -17.13 21.59
C GLN A 607 8.70 -18.65 21.73
N ALA A 608 7.59 -19.18 22.26
CA ALA A 608 7.36 -20.61 22.38
C ALA A 608 7.03 -21.26 21.04
N ALA A 609 6.24 -20.62 20.17
CA ALA A 609 5.98 -21.07 18.81
C ALA A 609 7.28 -21.27 18.01
N ALA A 610 8.25 -20.38 18.15
CA ALA A 610 9.56 -20.49 17.50
C ALA A 610 10.41 -21.68 18.00
N LYS A 611 10.05 -22.32 19.13
CA LYS A 611 10.75 -23.49 19.70
C LYS A 611 10.12 -24.82 19.28
N VAL A 612 8.97 -24.81 18.62
CA VAL A 612 8.34 -26.03 18.09
C VAL A 612 9.18 -26.56 16.93
N LYS A 613 9.57 -27.84 17.00
CA LYS A 613 10.42 -28.49 15.98
C LYS A 613 9.59 -29.42 15.13
N ILE A 614 9.61 -29.21 13.81
CA ILE A 614 8.83 -30.00 12.86
C ILE A 614 9.79 -30.71 11.91
N GLY A 615 9.68 -32.03 11.86
CA GLY A 615 10.39 -32.89 10.91
C GLY A 615 9.59 -33.02 9.61
N TYR A 616 10.24 -32.75 8.47
CA TYR A 616 9.61 -32.83 7.15
C TYR A 616 10.33 -33.82 6.25
N GLU A 617 9.57 -34.51 5.41
CA GLU A 617 10.05 -35.23 4.23
C GLU A 617 9.45 -34.57 2.99
N THR A 618 10.27 -33.94 2.14
CA THR A 618 9.81 -33.21 0.95
C THR A 618 9.11 -34.16 -0.03
N LEU A 619 7.99 -33.73 -0.60
CA LEU A 619 7.24 -34.47 -1.60
C LEU A 619 7.36 -33.79 -2.97
N GLU A 620 7.50 -34.60 -4.02
CA GLU A 620 7.52 -34.16 -5.42
C GLU A 620 6.22 -34.54 -6.15
N PRO A 621 5.77 -33.76 -7.15
CA PRO A 621 6.36 -32.51 -7.60
C PRO A 621 6.03 -31.32 -6.67
N VAL A 622 6.97 -30.38 -6.53
CA VAL A 622 6.69 -29.03 -5.99
C VAL A 622 6.26 -28.10 -7.13
N ILE A 623 4.97 -27.79 -7.20
CA ILE A 623 4.39 -26.96 -8.28
C ILE A 623 4.12 -25.57 -7.74
N LEU A 624 4.83 -24.53 -8.18
CA LEU A 624 4.66 -23.17 -7.62
C LEU A 624 4.00 -22.17 -8.56
N THR A 625 4.01 -22.46 -9.86
CA THR A 625 3.56 -21.53 -10.89
C THR A 625 2.41 -22.14 -11.71
N ILE A 626 1.98 -21.43 -12.76
CA ILE A 626 1.01 -21.94 -13.73
C ILE A 626 1.59 -23.10 -14.58
N GLU A 627 2.85 -23.47 -14.38
CA GLU A 627 3.43 -24.76 -14.83
C GLU A 627 2.65 -25.98 -14.34
N ALA A 628 1.74 -25.82 -13.37
CA ALA A 628 0.69 -26.79 -13.04
C ALA A 628 -0.02 -27.40 -14.26
N ILE A 629 -0.10 -26.67 -15.39
CA ILE A 629 -0.62 -27.17 -16.67
C ILE A 629 0.13 -28.41 -17.14
N GLN A 630 1.47 -28.45 -17.00
CA GLN A 630 2.32 -29.57 -17.40
C GLN A 630 2.06 -30.82 -16.56
N HIS A 631 1.65 -30.62 -15.30
CA HIS A 631 1.33 -31.70 -14.35
C HIS A 631 -0.16 -32.06 -14.31
N ASN A 632 -1.00 -31.44 -15.15
CA ASN A 632 -2.45 -31.56 -15.11
C ASN A 632 -3.05 -31.30 -13.70
N SER A 633 -2.44 -30.38 -12.93
CA SER A 633 -2.83 -30.06 -11.56
C SER A 633 -3.83 -28.90 -11.52
N PHE A 634 -5.12 -29.24 -11.48
CA PHE A 634 -6.21 -28.27 -11.54
C PHE A 634 -7.26 -28.50 -10.46
N PHE A 635 -7.95 -27.43 -10.08
CA PHE A 635 -9.26 -27.55 -9.44
C PHE A 635 -10.33 -27.59 -10.54
N GLU A 636 -11.25 -28.54 -10.41
CA GLU A 636 -12.40 -28.66 -11.28
C GLU A 636 -13.59 -27.85 -10.72
N PRO A 637 -14.55 -27.45 -11.56
CA PRO A 637 -14.62 -27.64 -13.01
C PRO A 637 -13.92 -26.54 -13.84
N GLN A 638 -13.43 -26.89 -15.04
CA GLN A 638 -13.15 -25.91 -16.09
C GLN A 638 -14.40 -25.09 -16.47
N ARG A 639 -14.22 -23.81 -16.79
CA ARG A 639 -15.27 -22.93 -17.31
C ARG A 639 -15.02 -22.58 -18.77
N LYS A 640 -16.10 -22.49 -19.55
CA LYS A 640 -16.08 -22.13 -20.98
C LYS A 640 -17.30 -21.26 -21.31
N LEU A 641 -17.11 -20.25 -22.15
CA LEU A 641 -18.17 -19.49 -22.81
C LEU A 641 -17.86 -19.37 -24.30
N GLU A 642 -18.90 -19.42 -25.13
CA GLU A 642 -18.79 -19.38 -26.59
C GLU A 642 -19.99 -18.67 -27.23
N GLN A 643 -19.73 -17.84 -28.23
CA GLN A 643 -20.72 -17.12 -29.04
C GLN A 643 -20.25 -17.05 -30.49
N GLY A 644 -21.16 -17.26 -31.44
CA GLY A 644 -20.82 -17.24 -32.88
C GLY A 644 -20.04 -18.48 -33.31
N ASN A 645 -19.39 -18.41 -34.46
CA ASN A 645 -18.48 -19.45 -34.95
C ASN A 645 -17.07 -18.86 -35.12
N VAL A 646 -16.20 -19.12 -34.13
CA VAL A 646 -14.84 -18.59 -34.10
C VAL A 646 -13.97 -19.17 -35.20
N ASP A 647 -14.16 -20.46 -35.52
CA ASP A 647 -13.31 -21.15 -36.47
C ASP A 647 -13.59 -20.65 -37.90
N GLU A 648 -14.85 -20.50 -38.30
CA GLU A 648 -15.24 -19.86 -39.57
C GLU A 648 -14.79 -18.38 -39.63
N ALA A 649 -14.93 -17.64 -38.53
CA ALA A 649 -14.55 -16.23 -38.52
C ALA A 649 -13.04 -16.03 -38.74
N PHE A 650 -12.18 -16.95 -38.28
CA PHE A 650 -10.74 -16.88 -38.55
C PHE A 650 -10.37 -17.05 -40.03
N GLU A 651 -11.24 -17.65 -40.84
CA GLU A 651 -11.02 -17.78 -42.30
C GLU A 651 -11.32 -16.48 -43.06
N THR A 652 -12.06 -15.55 -42.44
CA THR A 652 -12.58 -14.33 -43.09
C THR A 652 -11.87 -13.04 -42.67
N VAL A 653 -10.94 -13.12 -41.71
CA VAL A 653 -10.20 -11.95 -41.20
C VAL A 653 -8.96 -11.66 -42.05
N ASP A 654 -8.59 -10.39 -42.14
CA ASP A 654 -7.39 -9.98 -42.86
C ASP A 654 -6.10 -10.43 -42.16
N GLN A 655 -6.09 -10.39 -40.82
CA GLN A 655 -4.91 -10.67 -40.02
C GLN A 655 -5.25 -11.44 -38.73
N ILE A 656 -4.27 -12.23 -38.28
CA ILE A 656 -4.31 -12.97 -37.02
C ILE A 656 -3.17 -12.47 -36.11
N LEU A 657 -3.51 -12.26 -34.84
CA LEU A 657 -2.57 -11.96 -33.77
C LEU A 657 -2.66 -13.04 -32.70
N GLU A 658 -1.53 -13.69 -32.43
CA GLU A 658 -1.36 -14.58 -31.27
C GLU A 658 -0.44 -13.92 -30.25
N GLY A 659 -0.70 -14.17 -28.97
CA GLY A 659 0.13 -13.66 -27.90
C GLY A 659 -0.25 -14.24 -26.54
N GLU A 660 0.60 -13.95 -25.56
CA GLU A 660 0.35 -14.24 -24.17
C GLU A 660 0.80 -13.06 -23.30
N ILE A 661 0.14 -12.87 -22.17
CA ILE A 661 0.50 -11.86 -21.17
C ILE A 661 0.32 -12.41 -19.76
N HIS A 662 1.28 -12.09 -18.90
CA HIS A 662 1.31 -12.50 -17.50
C HIS A 662 0.95 -11.32 -16.60
N ILE A 663 0.05 -11.56 -15.65
CA ILE A 663 -0.24 -10.65 -14.55
C ILE A 663 0.08 -11.32 -13.22
N GLY A 664 0.97 -10.68 -12.46
CA GLY A 664 1.33 -11.10 -11.11
C GLY A 664 0.18 -11.00 -10.11
N GLY A 665 0.35 -11.63 -8.95
CA GLY A 665 -0.57 -11.52 -7.82
C GLY A 665 -0.46 -10.17 -7.10
N GLN A 666 -1.31 -9.99 -6.07
CA GLN A 666 -1.36 -8.78 -5.26
C GLN A 666 -1.78 -9.11 -3.83
N GLU A 667 -1.07 -8.57 -2.85
CA GLU A 667 -1.40 -8.66 -1.43
C GLU A 667 -2.50 -7.67 -1.07
N HIS A 668 -3.50 -8.06 -0.26
CA HIS A 668 -4.57 -7.13 0.14
C HIS A 668 -4.01 -5.95 0.92
N PHE A 669 -3.05 -6.25 1.80
CA PHE A 669 -2.32 -5.31 2.63
C PHE A 669 -3.21 -4.48 3.57
N TYR A 670 -4.38 -4.99 3.99
CA TYR A 670 -5.30 -4.30 4.91
C TYR A 670 -4.55 -3.78 6.13
N MET A 671 -4.69 -2.49 6.49
CA MET A 671 -3.83 -1.86 7.50
C MET A 671 -3.98 -2.53 8.87
N GLU A 672 -5.21 -2.89 9.26
CA GLU A 672 -5.47 -3.83 10.37
C GLU A 672 -5.29 -5.25 9.85
N THR A 673 -4.31 -6.01 10.36
CA THR A 673 -4.08 -7.43 10.03
C THR A 673 -5.26 -8.32 10.44
N GLN A 674 -5.17 -9.63 10.18
CA GLN A 674 -6.16 -10.58 10.72
C GLN A 674 -6.18 -10.51 12.26
N SER A 675 -7.38 -10.30 12.80
CA SER A 675 -7.61 -10.11 14.24
C SER A 675 -8.86 -10.85 14.68
N VAL A 676 -8.71 -11.65 15.73
CA VAL A 676 -9.80 -12.41 16.36
C VAL A 676 -9.65 -12.35 17.88
N LEU A 677 -10.76 -12.15 18.58
CA LEU A 677 -10.92 -12.41 20.01
C LEU A 677 -12.11 -13.34 20.21
N VAL A 678 -11.87 -14.52 20.78
CA VAL A 678 -12.93 -15.48 21.13
C VAL A 678 -13.11 -15.48 22.64
N VAL A 679 -14.35 -15.32 23.11
CA VAL A 679 -14.71 -15.28 24.53
C VAL A 679 -15.70 -16.40 24.81
N PRO A 680 -15.28 -17.52 25.40
CA PRO A 680 -16.18 -18.58 25.80
C PRO A 680 -17.05 -18.12 26.98
N LYS A 681 -18.35 -18.44 26.91
CA LYS A 681 -19.26 -18.27 28.05
C LYS A 681 -19.17 -19.50 28.95
N ARG A 682 -19.61 -19.33 30.20
CA ARG A 682 -19.58 -20.39 31.22
C ARG A 682 -20.68 -21.43 31.03
N GLU A 683 -21.67 -21.17 30.17
CA GLU A 683 -22.87 -21.98 30.02
C GLU A 683 -23.04 -22.44 28.57
N ASP A 684 -23.66 -23.60 28.39
CA ASP A 684 -24.17 -24.13 27.13
C ASP A 684 -23.20 -24.18 25.93
N LYS A 685 -21.89 -24.11 26.20
CA LYS A 685 -20.83 -23.99 25.20
C LYS A 685 -21.00 -22.75 24.30
N GLU A 686 -21.62 -21.70 24.84
CA GLU A 686 -21.78 -20.45 24.12
C GLU A 686 -20.43 -19.74 23.95
N MET A 687 -20.23 -19.04 22.82
CA MET A 687 -19.03 -18.24 22.56
C MET A 687 -19.36 -16.97 21.81
N ASP A 688 -18.82 -15.85 22.28
CA ASP A 688 -18.77 -14.61 21.50
C ASP A 688 -17.46 -14.57 20.70
N VAL A 689 -17.55 -14.28 19.42
CA VAL A 689 -16.41 -14.15 18.50
C VAL A 689 -16.38 -12.73 17.96
N TYR A 690 -15.48 -11.91 18.48
CA TYR A 690 -15.17 -10.58 17.94
C TYR A 690 -14.10 -10.73 16.87
N VAL A 691 -14.41 -10.32 15.63
CA VAL A 691 -13.57 -10.69 14.49
C VAL A 691 -13.55 -9.62 13.41
N SER A 692 -12.37 -9.38 12.85
CA SER A 692 -12.21 -8.53 11.68
C SER A 692 -12.53 -9.31 10.39
N THR A 693 -13.82 -9.41 10.02
CA THR A 693 -14.32 -10.19 8.87
C THR A 693 -15.33 -9.44 8.01
N GLN A 694 -15.47 -9.83 6.74
CA GLN A 694 -16.55 -9.40 5.84
C GLN A 694 -17.79 -10.30 5.91
N HIS A 695 -17.73 -11.45 6.61
CA HIS A 695 -18.77 -12.47 6.56
C HIS A 695 -19.01 -13.17 7.92
N PRO A 696 -19.63 -12.50 8.91
CA PRO A 696 -19.81 -13.06 10.25
C PRO A 696 -20.57 -14.38 10.28
N ALA A 697 -21.60 -14.54 9.44
CA ALA A 697 -22.38 -15.78 9.37
C ALA A 697 -21.53 -17.00 8.95
N PHE A 698 -20.55 -16.80 8.07
CA PHE A 698 -19.61 -17.84 7.68
C PHE A 698 -18.62 -18.18 8.79
N ILE A 699 -18.18 -17.17 9.56
CA ILE A 699 -17.33 -17.41 10.75
C ILE A 699 -18.11 -18.23 11.79
N GLN A 700 -19.37 -17.86 12.04
CA GLN A 700 -20.27 -18.58 12.94
C GLN A 700 -20.42 -20.04 12.51
N GLU A 701 -20.69 -20.30 11.23
CA GLU A 701 -20.83 -21.64 10.68
C GLU A 701 -19.54 -22.47 10.83
N MET A 702 -18.39 -21.88 10.48
CA MET A 702 -17.11 -22.57 10.51
C MET A 702 -16.67 -22.92 11.95
N VAL A 703 -16.83 -21.98 12.89
CA VAL A 703 -16.54 -22.19 14.31
C VAL A 703 -17.51 -23.21 14.92
N ALA A 704 -18.80 -23.12 14.63
CA ALA A 704 -19.79 -24.08 15.11
C ALA A 704 -19.48 -25.50 14.60
N SER A 705 -19.10 -25.62 13.32
CA SER A 705 -18.71 -26.87 12.67
C SER A 705 -17.47 -27.51 13.30
N CYS A 706 -16.42 -26.71 13.59
CA CYS A 706 -15.19 -27.25 14.18
C CYS A 706 -15.36 -27.67 15.64
N LEU A 707 -16.18 -26.96 16.41
CA LEU A 707 -16.49 -27.26 17.81
C LEU A 707 -17.59 -28.34 17.98
N GLY A 708 -18.33 -28.66 16.92
CA GLY A 708 -19.42 -29.64 16.99
C GLY A 708 -20.63 -29.13 17.77
N VAL A 709 -20.90 -27.83 17.70
CA VAL A 709 -22.05 -27.19 18.37
C VAL A 709 -23.01 -26.59 17.34
N PRO A 710 -24.29 -26.37 17.67
CA PRO A 710 -25.20 -25.65 16.80
C PRO A 710 -24.79 -24.18 16.64
N ALA A 711 -25.07 -23.57 15.49
CA ALA A 711 -24.73 -22.17 15.20
C ALA A 711 -25.31 -21.16 16.21
N ASN A 712 -26.42 -21.49 16.88
CA ASN A 712 -27.04 -20.65 17.91
C ASN A 712 -26.24 -20.57 19.22
N ARG A 713 -25.11 -21.29 19.34
CA ARG A 713 -24.15 -21.16 20.44
C ARG A 713 -22.99 -20.23 20.11
N ILE A 714 -22.83 -19.84 18.85
CA ILE A 714 -21.70 -19.02 18.40
C ILE A 714 -22.25 -17.68 17.93
N MET A 715 -21.85 -16.59 18.58
CA MET A 715 -22.30 -15.24 18.27
C MET A 715 -21.12 -14.46 17.70
N CYS A 716 -21.20 -14.05 16.43
CA CYS A 716 -20.13 -13.28 15.80
C CYS A 716 -20.46 -11.79 15.81
N HIS A 717 -19.52 -10.96 16.24
CA HIS A 717 -19.66 -9.52 16.42
C HIS A 717 -18.62 -8.76 15.59
N VAL A 718 -19.10 -7.80 14.80
CA VAL A 718 -18.24 -6.94 13.97
C VAL A 718 -18.76 -5.50 14.00
N LYS A 719 -18.01 -4.64 14.70
CA LYS A 719 -18.29 -3.19 14.75
C LYS A 719 -17.75 -2.46 13.52
N ARG A 720 -16.52 -2.79 13.11
CA ARG A 720 -15.80 -2.22 11.96
C ARG A 720 -14.57 -3.07 11.62
N VAL A 721 -14.03 -2.85 10.42
CA VAL A 721 -12.84 -3.52 9.90
C VAL A 721 -11.86 -2.47 9.32
N GLY A 722 -10.57 -2.54 9.69
CA GLY A 722 -9.50 -1.66 9.23
C GLY A 722 -8.99 -1.97 7.82
N GLY A 723 -9.92 -2.14 6.87
CA GLY A 723 -9.68 -2.58 5.50
C GLY A 723 -9.79 -4.10 5.35
N ALA A 724 -10.28 -4.58 4.19
CA ALA A 724 -10.50 -6.01 3.94
C ALA A 724 -10.24 -6.41 2.47
N PHE A 725 -10.93 -5.76 1.53
CA PHE A 725 -10.71 -5.91 0.07
C PHE A 725 -10.90 -7.32 -0.50
N GLY A 726 -11.62 -8.20 0.21
CA GLY A 726 -11.85 -9.60 -0.16
C GLY A 726 -11.08 -10.61 0.70
N GLY A 727 -9.98 -10.18 1.35
CA GLY A 727 -9.07 -11.08 2.08
C GLY A 727 -9.50 -11.46 3.49
N LYS A 728 -10.65 -10.96 3.96
CA LYS A 728 -11.17 -11.21 5.32
C LYS A 728 -12.45 -12.04 5.31
N VAL A 729 -12.38 -13.25 4.73
CA VAL A 729 -13.52 -14.19 4.62
C VAL A 729 -13.09 -15.58 5.08
N VAL A 730 -12.51 -16.39 4.20
CA VAL A 730 -12.22 -17.81 4.45
C VAL A 730 -11.05 -17.98 5.39
N ASN A 731 -9.92 -17.33 5.10
CA ASN A 731 -8.74 -17.35 5.97
C ASN A 731 -9.03 -16.78 7.37
N THR A 732 -9.92 -15.79 7.47
CA THR A 732 -10.41 -15.31 8.77
C THR A 732 -11.23 -16.35 9.51
N GLY A 733 -12.05 -17.13 8.80
CA GLY A 733 -12.79 -18.27 9.36
C GLY A 733 -11.86 -19.36 9.89
N LEU A 734 -10.80 -19.68 9.16
CA LEU A 734 -9.76 -20.61 9.60
C LEU A 734 -9.11 -20.13 10.91
N LEU A 735 -8.65 -18.88 10.95
CA LEU A 735 -8.01 -18.29 12.13
C LEU A 735 -8.96 -18.19 13.33
N ALA A 736 -10.22 -17.82 13.09
CA ALA A 736 -11.23 -17.77 14.13
C ALA A 736 -11.56 -19.15 14.70
N SER A 737 -11.58 -20.17 13.85
CA SER A 737 -11.79 -21.56 14.28
C SER A 737 -10.60 -22.09 15.08
N VAL A 738 -9.36 -21.76 14.68
CA VAL A 738 -8.14 -22.08 15.43
C VAL A 738 -8.17 -21.42 16.83
N ALA A 739 -8.54 -20.14 16.91
CA ALA A 739 -8.69 -19.44 18.19
C ALA A 739 -9.84 -19.99 19.04
N ALA A 740 -10.95 -20.40 18.42
CA ALA A 740 -12.10 -20.97 19.11
C ALA A 740 -11.81 -22.38 19.67
N VAL A 741 -11.07 -23.22 18.94
CA VAL A 741 -10.58 -24.50 19.46
C VAL A 741 -9.68 -24.28 20.68
N ALA A 742 -8.78 -23.29 20.62
CA ALA A 742 -7.94 -22.92 21.75
C ALA A 742 -8.78 -22.45 22.96
N ALA A 743 -9.74 -21.55 22.75
CA ALA A 743 -10.64 -21.06 23.80
C ALA A 743 -11.50 -22.17 24.40
N ASN A 744 -11.98 -23.11 23.59
CA ASN A 744 -12.72 -24.28 24.06
C ASN A 744 -11.84 -25.20 24.91
N LYS A 745 -10.59 -25.43 24.50
CA LYS A 745 -9.64 -26.29 25.21
C LYS A 745 -9.24 -25.70 26.55
N THR A 746 -8.93 -24.40 26.58
CA THR A 746 -8.42 -23.74 27.79
C THR A 746 -9.53 -23.25 28.71
N GLY A 747 -10.74 -23.03 28.20
CA GLY A 747 -11.83 -22.40 28.94
C GLY A 747 -11.65 -20.89 29.17
N HIS A 748 -10.67 -20.27 28.51
CA HIS A 748 -10.34 -18.85 28.64
C HIS A 748 -10.62 -18.08 27.35
N ALA A 749 -10.76 -16.76 27.45
CA ALA A 749 -10.77 -15.91 26.26
C ALA A 749 -9.42 -16.03 25.53
N VAL A 750 -9.44 -16.07 24.20
CA VAL A 750 -8.23 -16.20 23.37
C VAL A 750 -8.19 -15.14 22.29
N ARG A 751 -7.09 -14.39 22.25
CA ARG A 751 -6.79 -13.37 21.25
C ARG A 751 -5.72 -13.85 20.27
N LEU A 752 -6.00 -13.71 18.97
CA LEU A 752 -5.10 -14.03 17.87
C LEU A 752 -4.98 -12.83 16.93
N ILE A 753 -3.80 -12.19 16.93
CA ILE A 753 -3.46 -11.08 16.03
C ILE A 753 -2.22 -11.47 15.23
N LEU A 754 -2.33 -11.47 13.89
CA LEU A 754 -1.20 -11.78 13.04
C LEU A 754 -0.26 -10.58 12.90
N ASP A 755 1.06 -10.83 12.99
CA ASP A 755 2.05 -9.87 12.51
C ASP A 755 1.97 -9.78 10.98
N ARG A 756 2.32 -8.62 10.41
CA ARG A 756 2.24 -8.41 8.94
C ARG A 756 2.97 -9.48 8.13
N GLY A 757 4.09 -10.00 8.64
CA GLY A 757 4.87 -11.03 7.94
C GLY A 757 4.13 -12.36 7.83
N ASP A 758 3.38 -12.73 8.88
CA ASP A 758 2.59 -13.96 8.94
C ASP A 758 1.27 -13.80 8.19
N ASP A 759 0.63 -12.63 8.33
CA ASP A 759 -0.56 -12.22 7.58
C ASP A 759 -0.36 -12.44 6.06
N MET A 760 0.69 -11.83 5.49
CA MET A 760 1.03 -11.98 4.06
C MET A 760 1.46 -13.40 3.66
N LEU A 761 1.89 -14.22 4.61
CA LEU A 761 2.31 -15.60 4.34
C LEU A 761 1.11 -16.55 4.32
N ILE A 762 0.15 -16.33 5.23
CA ILE A 762 -0.96 -17.25 5.48
C ILE A 762 -2.13 -16.94 4.57
N THR A 763 -2.47 -15.67 4.34
CA THR A 763 -3.80 -15.30 3.82
C THR A 763 -3.93 -15.28 2.30
N GLY A 764 -2.85 -15.56 1.57
CA GLY A 764 -2.80 -15.45 0.11
C GLY A 764 -3.18 -14.07 -0.39
N GLY A 765 -3.49 -13.97 -1.70
CA GLY A 765 -3.80 -12.68 -2.32
C GLY A 765 -4.66 -12.81 -3.57
N ARG A 766 -4.55 -11.83 -4.46
CA ARG A 766 -5.12 -11.87 -5.80
C ARG A 766 -4.42 -12.95 -6.63
N HIS A 767 -5.21 -13.75 -7.36
CA HIS A 767 -4.73 -14.74 -8.32
C HIS A 767 -3.80 -14.12 -9.39
N PRO A 768 -2.55 -14.59 -9.50
CA PRO A 768 -1.75 -14.46 -10.71
C PRO A 768 -2.45 -15.15 -11.88
N VAL A 769 -2.41 -14.55 -13.08
CA VAL A 769 -3.08 -15.07 -14.28
C VAL A 769 -2.14 -15.02 -15.49
N ILE A 770 -2.20 -16.07 -16.32
CA ILE A 770 -1.67 -16.07 -17.69
C ILE A 770 -2.86 -16.11 -18.64
N GLY A 771 -2.92 -15.14 -19.54
CA GLY A 771 -3.87 -15.11 -20.66
C GLY A 771 -3.16 -15.44 -21.95
N LYS A 772 -3.58 -16.50 -22.63
CA LYS A 772 -3.15 -16.85 -24.00
C LYS A 772 -4.27 -16.52 -24.95
N TYR A 773 -3.98 -15.86 -26.06
CA TYR A 773 -5.00 -15.39 -26.98
C TYR A 773 -4.62 -15.54 -28.44
N LYS A 774 -5.64 -15.72 -29.28
CA LYS A 774 -5.62 -15.61 -30.73
C LYS A 774 -6.76 -14.70 -31.14
N VAL A 775 -6.48 -13.61 -31.84
CA VAL A 775 -7.47 -12.60 -32.24
C VAL A 775 -7.38 -12.35 -33.73
N GLY A 776 -8.53 -12.45 -34.41
CA GLY A 776 -8.70 -12.21 -35.83
C GLY A 776 -9.37 -10.86 -36.06
N PHE A 777 -8.73 -10.02 -36.88
CA PHE A 777 -9.15 -8.64 -37.08
C PHE A 777 -8.93 -8.19 -38.54
N MET A 778 -9.70 -7.17 -38.95
CA MET A 778 -9.60 -6.52 -40.24
C MET A 778 -8.52 -5.43 -40.22
N ASN A 779 -8.04 -5.01 -41.39
CA ASN A 779 -7.04 -3.96 -41.52
C ASN A 779 -7.50 -2.60 -40.93
N ASP A 780 -8.81 -2.36 -40.83
CA ASP A 780 -9.39 -1.19 -40.16
C ASP A 780 -9.34 -1.26 -38.62
N GLY A 781 -8.84 -2.38 -38.05
CA GLY A 781 -8.73 -2.62 -36.62
C GLY A 781 -9.97 -3.26 -35.97
N ARG A 782 -11.02 -3.58 -36.74
CA ARG A 782 -12.22 -4.26 -36.25
C ARG A 782 -11.95 -5.74 -35.96
N ILE A 783 -12.35 -6.21 -34.79
CA ILE A 783 -12.22 -7.60 -34.36
C ILE A 783 -13.45 -8.38 -34.80
N LEU A 784 -13.24 -9.54 -35.44
CA LEU A 784 -14.31 -10.47 -35.82
C LEU A 784 -14.27 -11.77 -35.03
N ALA A 785 -13.07 -12.21 -34.60
CA ALA A 785 -12.86 -13.47 -33.91
C ALA A 785 -11.90 -13.32 -32.73
N ALA A 786 -12.18 -13.96 -31.60
CA ALA A 786 -11.22 -14.14 -30.52
C ALA A 786 -11.34 -15.52 -29.85
N ASP A 787 -10.20 -16.18 -29.64
CA ASP A 787 -10.04 -17.38 -28.83
C ASP A 787 -9.07 -17.08 -27.67
N ALA A 788 -9.56 -17.16 -26.44
CA ALA A 788 -8.78 -16.78 -25.24
C ALA A 788 -8.83 -17.86 -24.14
N LYS A 789 -7.64 -18.22 -23.63
CA LYS A 789 -7.45 -19.19 -22.54
C LYS A 789 -6.85 -18.50 -21.33
N TYR A 790 -7.51 -18.65 -20.18
CA TYR A 790 -7.10 -18.06 -18.92
C TYR A 790 -6.68 -19.15 -17.94
N TYR A 791 -5.48 -19.02 -17.39
CA TYR A 791 -4.97 -19.90 -16.34
C TYR A 791 -4.66 -19.06 -15.12
N LEU A 792 -5.35 -19.33 -14.02
CA LEU A 792 -5.15 -18.61 -12.76
C LEU A 792 -4.54 -19.54 -11.70
N ASN A 793 -3.56 -19.04 -10.95
CA ASN A 793 -2.97 -19.79 -9.85
C ASN A 793 -3.87 -19.69 -8.60
N GLY A 794 -4.55 -20.79 -8.26
CA GLY A 794 -5.45 -20.89 -7.12
C GLY A 794 -4.74 -21.09 -5.77
N GLY A 795 -3.49 -21.56 -5.78
CA GLY A 795 -2.80 -21.99 -4.55
C GLY A 795 -3.20 -23.42 -4.15
N SER A 796 -3.07 -23.70 -2.85
CA SER A 796 -3.17 -25.07 -2.30
C SER A 796 -4.60 -25.58 -2.10
N THR A 797 -5.58 -24.68 -1.94
CA THR A 797 -7.01 -24.99 -1.77
C THR A 797 -7.86 -24.14 -2.73
N PRO A 798 -9.14 -24.49 -2.96
CA PRO A 798 -9.94 -23.81 -3.96
C PRO A 798 -10.33 -22.37 -3.57
N ASP A 799 -10.60 -22.09 -2.29
CA ASP A 799 -11.23 -20.85 -1.83
C ASP A 799 -12.36 -20.41 -2.79
N HIS A 800 -12.35 -19.16 -3.28
CA HIS A 800 -13.26 -18.63 -4.29
C HIS A 800 -12.69 -18.69 -5.71
N SER A 801 -11.59 -19.41 -5.94
CA SER A 801 -10.85 -19.41 -7.21
C SER A 801 -11.72 -19.81 -8.41
N ILE A 802 -12.62 -20.79 -8.23
CA ILE A 802 -13.56 -21.22 -9.29
C ILE A 802 -14.51 -20.07 -9.67
N LEU A 803 -14.99 -19.29 -8.70
CA LEU A 803 -15.85 -18.13 -8.97
C LEU A 803 -15.07 -16.99 -9.63
N VAL A 804 -13.81 -16.80 -9.26
CA VAL A 804 -12.93 -15.84 -9.95
C VAL A 804 -12.73 -16.24 -11.41
N ALA A 805 -12.56 -17.53 -11.69
CA ALA A 805 -12.46 -18.07 -13.04
C ALA A 805 -13.73 -17.81 -13.87
N GLU A 806 -14.92 -17.93 -13.27
CA GLU A 806 -16.20 -17.58 -13.91
C GLU A 806 -16.29 -16.09 -14.23
N VAL A 807 -15.93 -15.22 -13.28
CA VAL A 807 -16.02 -13.76 -13.46
C VAL A 807 -14.99 -13.24 -14.45
N ILE A 808 -13.81 -13.86 -14.54
CA ILE A 808 -12.83 -13.60 -15.62
C ILE A 808 -13.51 -13.73 -16.98
N LEU A 809 -14.23 -14.84 -17.21
CA LEU A 809 -14.89 -15.07 -18.49
C LEU A 809 -16.00 -14.04 -18.70
N LEU A 810 -16.89 -13.84 -17.71
CA LEU A 810 -18.05 -12.94 -17.80
C LEU A 810 -17.71 -11.46 -18.05
N LYS A 811 -16.49 -11.03 -17.75
CA LYS A 811 -16.10 -9.61 -17.85
C LYS A 811 -14.94 -9.37 -18.83
N MET A 812 -14.46 -10.40 -19.52
CA MET A 812 -13.31 -10.29 -20.43
C MET A 812 -13.58 -9.37 -21.63
N ASP A 813 -14.83 -9.23 -22.05
CA ASP A 813 -15.22 -8.38 -23.18
C ASP A 813 -14.91 -6.89 -22.93
N ASN A 814 -14.85 -6.50 -21.65
CA ASN A 814 -14.75 -5.10 -21.24
C ASN A 814 -15.75 -4.24 -22.03
N ALA A 815 -15.30 -3.22 -22.75
CA ALA A 815 -16.17 -2.30 -23.47
C ALA A 815 -16.50 -2.75 -24.91
N TYR A 816 -16.08 -3.95 -25.32
CA TYR A 816 -15.92 -4.29 -26.73
C TYR A 816 -16.87 -5.39 -27.20
N LYS A 817 -17.46 -5.16 -28.38
CA LYS A 817 -18.26 -6.17 -29.08
C LYS A 817 -17.33 -7.08 -29.88
N ILE A 818 -17.30 -8.36 -29.50
CA ILE A 818 -16.59 -9.41 -30.23
C ILE A 818 -17.65 -10.37 -30.80
N PRO A 819 -17.89 -10.38 -32.12
CA PRO A 819 -18.99 -11.16 -32.72
C PRO A 819 -18.84 -12.67 -32.53
N ASN A 820 -17.62 -13.18 -32.74
CA ASN A 820 -17.29 -14.60 -32.58
C ASN A 820 -16.24 -14.74 -31.48
N LEU A 821 -16.63 -15.34 -30.36
CA LEU A 821 -15.80 -15.41 -29.16
C LEU A 821 -15.85 -16.81 -28.57
N ARG A 822 -14.67 -17.38 -28.31
CA ARG A 822 -14.48 -18.62 -27.55
C ARG A 822 -13.52 -18.32 -26.41
N CYS A 823 -13.93 -18.58 -25.17
CA CYS A 823 -13.05 -18.39 -24.04
C CYS A 823 -13.17 -19.49 -22.99
N CYS A 824 -12.05 -19.87 -22.39
CA CYS A 824 -12.00 -20.84 -21.31
C CYS A 824 -11.13 -20.36 -20.15
N SER A 825 -11.49 -20.77 -18.94
CA SER A 825 -10.69 -20.53 -17.74
C SER A 825 -10.50 -21.81 -16.93
N ARG A 826 -9.27 -22.02 -16.43
CA ARG A 826 -8.92 -23.13 -15.54
C ARG A 826 -8.15 -22.62 -14.34
N VAL A 827 -8.42 -23.23 -13.18
CA VAL A 827 -7.74 -22.91 -11.93
C VAL A 827 -6.65 -23.92 -11.67
N CYS A 828 -5.40 -23.45 -11.67
CA CYS A 828 -4.21 -24.24 -11.40
C CYS A 828 -4.05 -24.46 -9.89
N LYS A 829 -3.93 -25.72 -9.47
CA LYS A 829 -3.61 -26.08 -8.09
C LYS A 829 -2.09 -26.09 -7.92
N THR A 830 -1.59 -25.33 -6.97
CA THR A 830 -0.14 -25.15 -6.72
C THR A 830 0.17 -25.27 -5.23
N ASN A 831 1.45 -25.42 -4.90
CA ASN A 831 1.98 -25.50 -3.56
C ASN A 831 2.29 -24.12 -2.94
N LEU A 832 1.46 -23.13 -3.26
CA LEU A 832 1.47 -21.79 -2.68
C LEU A 832 0.25 -21.57 -1.77
N PRO A 833 0.28 -20.57 -0.87
CA PRO A 833 -0.90 -20.17 -0.11
C PRO A 833 -2.12 -19.97 -1.01
N SER A 834 -3.28 -20.40 -0.53
CA SER A 834 -4.55 -20.29 -1.26
C SER A 834 -4.88 -18.83 -1.57
N ASN A 835 -5.01 -18.51 -2.86
CA ASN A 835 -5.40 -17.17 -3.29
C ASN A 835 -6.92 -17.02 -3.15
N THR A 836 -7.35 -15.80 -2.83
CA THR A 836 -8.75 -15.52 -2.49
C THR A 836 -9.30 -14.34 -3.28
N ALA A 837 -10.54 -13.97 -2.97
CA ALA A 837 -11.19 -12.79 -3.51
C ALA A 837 -10.32 -11.54 -3.29
N PHE A 838 -10.22 -10.70 -4.32
CA PHE A 838 -9.66 -9.36 -4.22
C PHE A 838 -10.59 -8.40 -4.97
N ARG A 839 -10.75 -7.17 -4.49
CA ARG A 839 -11.40 -6.03 -5.20
C ARG A 839 -11.27 -6.14 -6.74
N GLY A 840 -12.40 -6.27 -7.42
CA GLY A 840 -12.50 -6.43 -8.88
C GLY A 840 -12.74 -7.88 -9.34
N PHE A 841 -12.39 -8.85 -8.50
CA PHE A 841 -12.77 -10.26 -8.59
C PHE A 841 -12.53 -10.87 -9.98
N GLY A 842 -11.27 -10.85 -10.46
CA GLY A 842 -10.88 -11.42 -11.76
C GLY A 842 -10.92 -10.42 -12.93
N PHE A 843 -11.76 -9.39 -12.88
CA PHE A 843 -11.84 -8.38 -13.95
C PHE A 843 -10.53 -7.61 -14.20
N PRO A 844 -9.77 -7.19 -13.18
CA PRO A 844 -8.50 -6.50 -13.40
C PRO A 844 -7.49 -7.34 -14.21
N GLN A 845 -7.59 -8.67 -14.11
CA GLN A 845 -6.76 -9.60 -14.85
C GLN A 845 -7.28 -9.79 -16.28
N SER A 846 -8.56 -10.12 -16.46
CA SER A 846 -9.13 -10.34 -17.80
C SER A 846 -9.14 -9.07 -18.64
N GLY A 847 -9.51 -7.93 -18.05
CA GLY A 847 -9.50 -6.64 -18.72
C GLY A 847 -8.11 -6.23 -19.20
N LEU A 848 -7.04 -6.48 -18.42
CA LEU A 848 -5.66 -6.15 -18.85
C LEU A 848 -5.26 -6.99 -20.08
N ILE A 849 -5.62 -8.27 -20.09
CA ILE A 849 -5.37 -9.18 -21.21
C ILE A 849 -6.06 -8.67 -22.47
N THR A 850 -7.34 -8.28 -22.34
CA THR A 850 -8.11 -7.71 -23.45
C THR A 850 -7.51 -6.40 -23.97
N GLU A 851 -7.11 -5.49 -23.09
CA GLU A 851 -6.46 -4.24 -23.49
C GLU A 851 -5.07 -4.44 -24.13
N SER A 852 -4.37 -5.52 -23.77
CA SER A 852 -3.08 -5.87 -24.35
C SER A 852 -3.20 -6.22 -25.83
N TRP A 853 -4.17 -7.08 -26.19
CA TRP A 853 -4.40 -7.37 -27.60
C TRP A 853 -4.98 -6.17 -28.34
N MET A 854 -5.78 -5.31 -27.69
CA MET A 854 -6.25 -4.06 -28.32
C MET A 854 -5.10 -3.14 -28.71
N THR A 855 -4.13 -2.97 -27.80
CA THR A 855 -2.91 -2.19 -28.07
C THR A 855 -2.05 -2.84 -29.16
N SER A 856 -1.97 -4.17 -29.17
CA SER A 856 -1.18 -4.93 -30.16
C SER A 856 -1.80 -4.90 -31.56
N ILE A 857 -3.12 -4.98 -31.66
CA ILE A 857 -3.88 -4.82 -32.92
C ILE A 857 -3.63 -3.42 -33.49
N ALA A 858 -3.71 -2.39 -32.65
CA ALA A 858 -3.41 -1.02 -33.07
C ALA A 858 -2.00 -0.90 -33.66
N ALA A 859 -0.99 -1.51 -33.02
CA ALA A 859 0.37 -1.55 -33.54
C ALA A 859 0.46 -2.28 -34.90
N LYS A 860 -0.18 -3.44 -35.05
CA LYS A 860 -0.18 -4.21 -36.31
C LYS A 860 -0.92 -3.50 -37.46
N SER A 861 -2.05 -2.86 -37.18
CA SER A 861 -2.84 -2.11 -38.18
C SER A 861 -2.27 -0.72 -38.51
N GLY A 862 -1.22 -0.27 -37.81
CA GLY A 862 -0.71 1.10 -37.96
C GLY A 862 -1.69 2.18 -37.46
N LEU A 863 -2.65 1.80 -36.61
CA LEU A 863 -3.67 2.67 -36.04
C LEU A 863 -3.29 3.10 -34.63
N SER A 864 -3.90 4.18 -34.15
CA SER A 864 -3.74 4.55 -32.75
C SER A 864 -4.63 3.70 -31.84
N PRO A 865 -4.18 3.35 -30.61
CA PRO A 865 -4.95 2.50 -29.71
C PRO A 865 -6.36 3.03 -29.40
N GLU A 866 -6.55 4.34 -29.24
CA GLU A 866 -7.90 4.90 -28.99
C GLU A 866 -8.88 4.67 -30.15
N LYS A 867 -8.40 4.64 -31.40
CA LYS A 867 -9.26 4.40 -32.58
C LYS A 867 -9.71 2.95 -32.65
N VAL A 868 -8.79 2.01 -32.44
CA VAL A 868 -9.11 0.57 -32.40
C VAL A 868 -10.12 0.28 -31.29
N ARG A 869 -9.97 0.90 -30.13
CA ARG A 869 -10.95 0.81 -29.04
C ARG A 869 -12.32 1.33 -29.47
N GLU A 870 -12.39 2.54 -29.99
CA GLU A 870 -13.66 3.18 -30.40
C GLU A 870 -14.38 2.42 -31.53
N ILE A 871 -13.64 1.82 -32.46
CA ILE A 871 -14.22 0.99 -33.53
C ILE A 871 -14.96 -0.22 -32.94
N ASN A 872 -14.34 -0.90 -31.97
CA ASN A 872 -14.84 -2.14 -31.37
C ASN A 872 -15.76 -1.94 -30.16
N MET A 873 -15.96 -0.71 -29.66
CA MET A 873 -16.85 -0.44 -28.53
C MET A 873 -18.32 -0.76 -28.86
N TYR A 874 -19.08 -1.21 -27.85
CA TYR A 874 -20.55 -1.26 -27.94
C TYR A 874 -21.11 0.14 -28.23
N LYS A 875 -22.01 0.25 -29.22
CA LYS A 875 -22.57 1.54 -29.69
C LYS A 875 -24.09 1.58 -29.69
N GLU A 876 -24.72 0.44 -29.89
CA GLU A 876 -26.18 0.28 -29.94
C GLU A 876 -26.62 -0.70 -28.85
N THR A 877 -27.91 -0.71 -28.53
CA THR A 877 -28.46 -1.68 -27.58
C THR A 877 -28.32 -3.08 -28.17
N GLU A 878 -27.41 -3.85 -27.59
CA GLU A 878 -27.03 -5.17 -28.08
C GLU A 878 -26.85 -6.15 -26.93
N GLN A 879 -26.71 -7.43 -27.26
CA GLN A 879 -26.36 -8.44 -26.28
C GLN A 879 -24.83 -8.56 -26.08
N THR A 880 -24.43 -8.66 -24.82
CA THR A 880 -23.15 -9.22 -24.40
C THR A 880 -23.04 -10.68 -24.84
N PHE A 881 -21.83 -11.24 -24.77
CA PHE A 881 -21.56 -12.59 -25.25
C PHE A 881 -22.20 -13.71 -24.42
N TYR A 882 -22.69 -13.39 -23.22
CA TYR A 882 -23.52 -14.28 -22.39
C TYR A 882 -25.02 -13.90 -22.47
N LYS A 883 -25.42 -13.29 -23.60
CA LYS A 883 -26.82 -13.00 -24.00
C LYS A 883 -27.56 -12.00 -23.11
N GLN A 884 -26.84 -11.23 -22.30
CA GLN A 884 -27.43 -10.14 -21.55
C GLN A 884 -27.50 -8.87 -22.42
N GLU A 885 -28.67 -8.24 -22.49
CA GLU A 885 -28.89 -6.92 -23.08
C GLU A 885 -28.08 -5.82 -22.35
N LEU A 886 -27.42 -4.95 -23.12
CA LEU A 886 -26.62 -3.83 -22.66
C LEU A 886 -27.05 -2.56 -23.41
N ASP A 887 -27.38 -1.52 -22.65
CA ASP A 887 -27.46 -0.14 -23.17
C ASP A 887 -26.08 0.55 -23.00
N PRO A 888 -25.38 0.86 -24.10
CA PRO A 888 -24.06 1.48 -24.05
C PRO A 888 -24.09 3.01 -24.05
N GLU A 889 -25.24 3.70 -23.92
CA GLU A 889 -25.31 5.17 -24.01
C GLU A 889 -24.30 5.83 -23.06
N ASN A 890 -24.29 5.39 -21.79
CA ASN A 890 -23.37 5.92 -20.79
C ASN A 890 -21.89 5.55 -21.06
N LEU A 891 -21.61 4.51 -21.85
CA LEU A 891 -20.26 4.10 -22.29
C LEU A 891 -19.68 5.08 -23.24
N VAL A 892 -20.46 5.38 -24.27
CA VAL A 892 -20.11 6.33 -25.29
C VAL A 892 -20.00 7.73 -24.67
N ARG A 893 -20.92 8.11 -23.77
CA ARG A 893 -20.85 9.40 -23.06
C ARG A 893 -19.61 9.52 -22.19
N CYS A 894 -19.30 8.52 -21.36
CA CYS A 894 -18.09 8.53 -20.53
C CYS A 894 -16.82 8.66 -21.38
N TRP A 895 -16.74 7.93 -22.50
CA TRP A 895 -15.62 8.01 -23.44
C TRP A 895 -15.46 9.41 -24.03
N LYS A 896 -16.53 9.97 -24.60
CA LYS A 896 -16.53 11.31 -25.22
C LYS A 896 -16.18 12.41 -24.23
N GLU A 897 -16.83 12.45 -23.07
CA GLU A 897 -16.53 13.44 -22.04
C GLU A 897 -15.10 13.28 -21.52
N CYS A 898 -14.58 12.05 -21.44
CA CYS A 898 -13.21 11.80 -21.04
C CYS A 898 -12.22 12.34 -22.05
N ILE A 899 -12.40 12.09 -23.35
CA ILE A 899 -11.59 12.69 -24.41
C ILE A 899 -11.60 14.23 -24.31
N GLU A 900 -12.79 14.82 -24.20
CA GLU A 900 -12.98 16.27 -24.18
C GLU A 900 -12.36 16.92 -22.95
N LYS A 901 -12.85 16.60 -21.74
CA LYS A 901 -12.39 17.30 -20.52
C LYS A 901 -10.92 17.06 -20.30
N SER A 902 -10.35 15.94 -20.74
CA SER A 902 -8.94 15.63 -20.56
C SER A 902 -8.01 16.25 -21.59
N ALA A 903 -8.57 16.87 -22.64
CA ALA A 903 -7.88 17.43 -23.78
C ALA A 903 -6.94 16.39 -24.42
N TYR A 904 -7.46 15.19 -24.68
CA TYR A 904 -6.66 14.02 -25.08
C TYR A 904 -5.76 14.31 -26.29
N TYR A 905 -6.36 14.73 -27.40
CA TYR A 905 -5.66 14.88 -28.67
C TYR A 905 -4.59 15.99 -28.64
N SER A 906 -4.87 17.14 -28.02
CA SER A 906 -3.88 18.20 -27.90
C SER A 906 -2.69 17.79 -27.04
N ARG A 907 -2.94 17.02 -25.97
CA ARG A 907 -1.87 16.50 -25.12
C ARG A 907 -1.10 15.35 -25.76
N LYS A 908 -1.75 14.54 -26.61
CA LYS A 908 -1.09 13.51 -27.42
C LYS A 908 -0.06 14.12 -28.36
N ILE A 909 -0.42 15.20 -29.07
CA ILE A 909 0.52 15.97 -29.89
C ILE A 909 1.69 16.49 -29.04
N ALA A 910 1.42 17.04 -27.85
CA ALA A 910 2.47 17.50 -26.94
C ALA A 910 3.37 16.37 -26.39
N VAL A 911 2.85 15.14 -26.30
CA VAL A 911 3.63 13.94 -25.94
C VAL A 911 4.56 13.55 -27.08
N GLU A 912 4.05 13.50 -28.30
CA GLU A 912 4.84 13.19 -29.50
C GLU A 912 5.96 14.22 -29.72
N GLU A 913 5.65 15.51 -29.55
CA GLU A 913 6.64 16.59 -29.68
C GLU A 913 7.72 16.49 -28.59
N PHE A 914 7.33 16.22 -27.35
CA PHE A 914 8.31 15.96 -26.29
C PHE A 914 9.19 14.76 -26.63
N ASN A 915 8.62 13.69 -27.17
CA ASN A 915 9.37 12.49 -27.51
C ASN A 915 10.38 12.74 -28.63
N LYS A 916 10.08 13.59 -29.63
CA LYS A 916 11.04 13.99 -30.66
C LYS A 916 12.23 14.79 -30.08
N GLN A 917 11.99 15.58 -29.04
CA GLN A 917 13.00 16.46 -28.44
C GLN A 917 13.85 15.76 -27.35
N ASN A 918 13.47 14.57 -26.89
CA ASN A 918 14.09 13.93 -25.74
C ASN A 918 14.38 12.45 -26.01
N TYR A 919 15.65 12.07 -26.15
CA TYR A 919 16.05 10.68 -26.46
C TYR A 919 15.96 9.75 -25.24
N TRP A 920 16.54 10.16 -24.10
CA TRP A 920 16.64 9.34 -22.88
C TRP A 920 15.41 9.40 -21.97
N LYS A 921 14.41 10.20 -22.35
CA LYS A 921 13.20 10.46 -21.56
C LYS A 921 12.00 10.56 -22.47
N LYS A 922 11.02 9.67 -22.29
CA LYS A 922 9.80 9.64 -23.10
C LYS A 922 8.55 9.84 -22.27
N LYS A 923 7.55 10.44 -22.90
CA LYS A 923 6.16 10.43 -22.47
C LYS A 923 5.37 9.40 -23.23
N GLY A 924 4.27 8.95 -22.65
CA GLY A 924 3.23 8.20 -23.31
C GLY A 924 1.86 8.61 -22.80
N ILE A 925 0.80 8.21 -23.48
CA ILE A 925 -0.57 8.60 -23.16
C ILE A 925 -1.51 7.45 -23.52
N ALA A 926 -2.47 7.15 -22.64
CA ALA A 926 -3.44 6.08 -22.88
C ALA A 926 -4.81 6.40 -22.27
N ILE A 927 -5.86 6.15 -23.05
CA ILE A 927 -7.26 6.22 -22.62
C ILE A 927 -7.90 4.84 -22.73
N ILE A 928 -8.56 4.41 -21.64
CA ILE A 928 -9.13 3.06 -21.51
C ILE A 928 -10.62 3.19 -21.16
N PRO A 929 -11.53 2.58 -21.93
CA PRO A 929 -12.94 2.46 -21.58
C PRO A 929 -13.13 1.29 -20.61
N MET A 930 -14.25 1.29 -19.89
CA MET A 930 -14.56 0.25 -18.92
C MET A 930 -16.05 0.00 -18.84
N LYS A 931 -16.41 -1.28 -18.93
CA LYS A 931 -17.70 -1.83 -18.53
C LYS A 931 -17.47 -2.78 -17.36
N TYR A 932 -18.03 -2.46 -16.19
CA TYR A 932 -17.94 -3.27 -14.97
C TYR A 932 -19.32 -3.76 -14.54
N PRO A 933 -19.74 -4.97 -14.94
CA PRO A 933 -20.91 -5.62 -14.37
C PRO A 933 -20.67 -5.89 -12.87
N PHE A 934 -21.65 -5.59 -12.00
CA PHE A 934 -21.55 -5.83 -10.56
C PHE A 934 -22.69 -6.76 -10.07
N GLY A 935 -22.56 -7.26 -8.83
CA GLY A 935 -23.48 -8.23 -8.24
C GLY A 935 -23.04 -9.70 -8.34
N PHE A 936 -23.74 -10.56 -7.59
CA PHE A 936 -23.46 -11.99 -7.54
C PHE A 936 -24.12 -12.78 -8.67
N ASN A 937 -23.54 -13.93 -9.00
CA ASN A 937 -24.09 -14.84 -10.02
C ASN A 937 -25.38 -15.54 -9.60
N LYS A 938 -25.54 -15.79 -8.30
CA LYS A 938 -26.69 -16.51 -7.74
C LYS A 938 -27.54 -15.54 -6.91
N ARG A 939 -28.86 -15.54 -7.13
CA ARG A 939 -29.80 -14.65 -6.43
C ARG A 939 -29.70 -14.72 -4.91
N PHE A 940 -29.55 -15.92 -4.35
CA PHE A 940 -29.52 -16.09 -2.90
C PHE A 940 -28.34 -15.38 -2.22
N LEU A 941 -27.25 -15.10 -2.95
CA LEU A 941 -26.11 -14.32 -2.42
C LEU A 941 -26.40 -12.82 -2.37
N SER A 942 -27.46 -12.36 -3.02
CA SER A 942 -27.89 -10.95 -3.06
C SER A 942 -29.02 -10.64 -2.08
N GLN A 943 -29.36 -11.58 -1.19
CA GLN A 943 -30.33 -11.31 -0.13
C GLN A 943 -29.72 -10.46 1.00
N ALA A 944 -30.52 -9.66 1.68
CA ALA A 944 -30.09 -8.87 2.83
C ALA A 944 -31.23 -8.67 3.82
N ALA A 945 -30.87 -8.47 5.08
CA ALA A 945 -31.79 -8.25 6.19
C ALA A 945 -31.31 -7.08 7.07
N ALA A 946 -32.27 -6.43 7.72
CA ALA A 946 -32.05 -5.34 8.68
C ALA A 946 -33.03 -5.45 9.84
N LEU A 947 -32.67 -4.86 10.98
CA LEU A 947 -33.51 -4.73 12.16
C LEU A 947 -33.47 -3.28 12.64
N VAL A 948 -34.65 -2.68 12.83
CA VAL A 948 -34.83 -1.29 13.25
C VAL A 948 -35.72 -1.24 14.48
N HIS A 949 -35.24 -0.53 15.50
CA HIS A 949 -35.99 -0.23 16.72
C HIS A 949 -36.20 1.28 16.84
N ILE A 950 -37.40 1.70 17.23
CA ILE A 950 -37.68 3.06 17.69
C ILE A 950 -37.95 2.98 19.19
N TYR A 951 -37.10 3.62 19.99
CA TYR A 951 -37.27 3.72 21.43
C TYR A 951 -38.29 4.81 21.78
N THR A 952 -38.85 4.76 22.99
CA THR A 952 -39.90 5.69 23.44
C THR A 952 -39.45 7.15 23.57
N ASP A 953 -38.14 7.41 23.57
CA ASP A 953 -37.57 8.76 23.50
C ASP A 953 -37.45 9.30 22.05
N GLY A 954 -37.88 8.50 21.06
CA GLY A 954 -37.79 8.80 19.64
C GLY A 954 -36.44 8.46 19.00
N SER A 955 -35.46 7.96 19.76
CA SER A 955 -34.19 7.51 19.19
C SER A 955 -34.38 6.21 18.40
N VAL A 956 -33.63 6.07 17.31
CA VAL A 956 -33.72 4.92 16.41
C VAL A 956 -32.40 4.15 16.44
N LEU A 957 -32.48 2.84 16.69
CA LEU A 957 -31.34 1.94 16.60
C LEU A 957 -31.49 1.04 15.38
N LEU A 958 -30.45 1.06 14.55
CA LEU A 958 -30.39 0.34 13.29
C LEU A 958 -29.25 -0.68 13.32
N THR A 959 -29.53 -1.88 12.81
CA THR A 959 -28.52 -2.88 12.45
C THR A 959 -28.89 -3.59 11.14
N HIS A 960 -27.87 -4.10 10.43
CA HIS A 960 -28.00 -4.81 9.17
C HIS A 960 -26.84 -5.79 8.96
N GLY A 961 -26.99 -6.72 8.01
CA GLY A 961 -25.99 -7.76 7.73
C GLY A 961 -24.69 -7.29 7.09
N GLY A 962 -24.67 -6.12 6.44
CA GLY A 962 -23.45 -5.56 5.83
C GLY A 962 -22.40 -5.02 6.83
N ILE A 963 -21.11 -5.08 6.47
CA ILE A 963 -19.97 -4.73 7.34
C ILE A 963 -19.28 -3.44 6.92
N GLU A 964 -19.00 -2.54 7.87
CA GLU A 964 -18.15 -1.37 7.65
C GLU A 964 -16.66 -1.72 7.61
N MET A 965 -16.05 -1.58 6.43
CA MET A 965 -14.62 -1.75 6.19
C MET A 965 -13.97 -0.47 5.63
N GLY A 966 -14.66 0.67 5.76
CA GLY A 966 -14.26 2.01 5.31
C GLY A 966 -15.10 2.60 4.18
N GLN A 967 -15.89 1.77 3.50
CA GLN A 967 -16.73 2.18 2.38
C GLN A 967 -17.93 3.05 2.77
N GLY A 968 -18.16 3.25 4.07
CA GLY A 968 -19.22 4.10 4.61
C GLY A 968 -20.60 3.46 4.51
N ILE A 969 -20.70 2.13 4.60
CA ILE A 969 -21.98 1.43 4.52
C ILE A 969 -22.91 1.87 5.66
N HIS A 970 -22.43 1.96 6.90
CA HIS A 970 -23.28 2.37 8.03
C HIS A 970 -23.73 3.82 7.89
N THR A 971 -22.85 4.70 7.37
CA THR A 971 -23.20 6.09 7.05
C THR A 971 -24.37 6.15 6.06
N LYS A 972 -24.29 5.36 4.98
CA LYS A 972 -25.34 5.31 3.96
C LYS A 972 -26.64 4.72 4.48
N MET A 973 -26.59 3.71 5.35
CA MET A 973 -27.81 3.12 5.92
C MET A 973 -28.52 4.08 6.88
N ILE A 974 -27.76 4.91 7.62
CA ILE A 974 -28.34 6.02 8.40
C ILE A 974 -28.99 7.06 7.47
N GLN A 975 -28.39 7.36 6.30
CA GLN A 975 -29.01 8.26 5.31
C GLN A 975 -30.32 7.69 4.76
N VAL A 976 -30.36 6.39 4.45
CA VAL A 976 -31.59 5.68 4.02
C VAL A 976 -32.67 5.78 5.10
N ALA A 977 -32.34 5.42 6.34
CA ALA A 977 -33.30 5.46 7.44
C ALA A 977 -33.80 6.89 7.72
N SER A 978 -32.92 7.90 7.64
CA SER A 978 -33.28 9.32 7.81
C SER A 978 -34.26 9.80 6.74
N ARG A 979 -34.03 9.44 5.47
CA ARG A 979 -34.96 9.75 4.37
C ARG A 979 -36.31 9.05 4.56
N GLU A 980 -36.30 7.75 4.80
CA GLU A 980 -37.54 6.98 4.89
C GLU A 980 -38.36 7.41 6.10
N LEU A 981 -37.78 7.50 7.30
CA LEU A 981 -38.49 7.92 8.52
C LEU A 981 -38.75 9.43 8.59
N LYS A 982 -38.14 10.23 7.70
CA LYS A 982 -38.23 11.71 7.65
C LYS A 982 -37.75 12.40 8.94
N ILE A 983 -36.71 11.86 9.58
CA ILE A 983 -36.09 12.41 10.78
C ILE A 983 -34.61 12.75 10.56
N PRO A 984 -34.00 13.64 11.36
CA PRO A 984 -32.58 13.94 11.27
C PRO A 984 -31.69 12.72 11.54
N MET A 985 -30.53 12.64 10.88
CA MET A 985 -29.54 11.57 11.12
C MET A 985 -29.08 11.49 12.58
N SER A 986 -29.11 12.60 13.34
CA SER A 986 -28.74 12.65 14.76
C SER A 986 -29.62 11.79 15.65
N ASN A 987 -30.84 11.49 15.22
CA ASN A 987 -31.78 10.64 15.96
C ASN A 987 -31.55 9.14 15.69
N ILE A 988 -30.65 8.79 14.77
CA ILE A 988 -30.43 7.43 14.29
C ILE A 988 -29.01 7.00 14.64
N HIS A 989 -28.90 5.88 15.38
CA HIS A 989 -27.63 5.28 15.74
C HIS A 989 -27.46 3.91 15.08
N PHE A 990 -26.25 3.62 14.61
CA PHE A 990 -25.88 2.27 14.17
C PHE A 990 -25.13 1.56 15.29
N CYS A 991 -25.65 0.40 15.71
CA CYS A 991 -25.04 -0.42 16.76
C CYS A 991 -23.80 -1.16 16.21
N GLU A 992 -23.91 -2.41 15.84
CA GLU A 992 -22.88 -3.21 15.19
C GLU A 992 -23.56 -4.25 14.30
N THR A 993 -22.77 -4.96 13.50
CA THR A 993 -23.28 -6.15 12.82
C THR A 993 -23.00 -7.37 13.68
N SER A 994 -24.05 -8.11 14.01
CA SER A 994 -23.95 -9.33 14.82
C SER A 994 -24.92 -10.41 14.32
N THR A 995 -24.47 -11.66 14.35
CA THR A 995 -25.33 -12.82 14.00
C THR A 995 -26.51 -13.00 14.95
N THR A 996 -26.46 -12.41 16.15
CA THR A 996 -27.56 -12.38 17.13
C THR A 996 -28.73 -11.49 16.67
N THR A 997 -28.43 -10.43 15.92
CA THR A 997 -29.46 -9.46 15.47
C THR A 997 -29.90 -9.70 14.04
N VAL A 998 -28.97 -10.05 13.16
CA VAL A 998 -29.24 -10.32 11.74
C VAL A 998 -28.58 -11.65 11.36
N PRO A 999 -29.33 -12.78 11.41
CA PRO A 999 -28.80 -14.10 11.07
C PRO A 999 -28.63 -14.26 9.56
N ASN A 1000 -27.81 -15.25 9.15
CA ASN A 1000 -27.67 -15.69 7.75
C ASN A 1000 -27.30 -14.57 6.76
N ALA A 1001 -26.68 -13.48 7.24
CA ALA A 1001 -26.26 -12.38 6.40
C ALA A 1001 -25.20 -12.83 5.39
N CYS A 1002 -25.39 -12.49 4.12
CA CYS A 1002 -24.40 -12.75 3.07
C CYS A 1002 -23.16 -11.86 3.22
N VAL A 1003 -22.06 -12.32 2.64
CA VAL A 1003 -20.78 -11.60 2.61
C VAL A 1003 -20.93 -10.17 2.06
N THR A 1004 -20.28 -9.21 2.72
CA THR A 1004 -20.19 -7.84 2.19
C THR A 1004 -19.16 -7.79 1.06
N ALA A 1005 -19.61 -8.02 -0.18
CA ALA A 1005 -18.76 -8.05 -1.38
C ALA A 1005 -19.54 -7.67 -2.66
N ALA A 1006 -18.94 -7.92 -3.84
CA ALA A 1006 -19.52 -7.74 -5.19
C ALA A 1006 -20.05 -6.32 -5.50
N SER A 1007 -19.57 -5.32 -4.76
CA SER A 1007 -20.00 -3.92 -4.83
C SER A 1007 -21.49 -3.65 -4.52
N VAL A 1008 -22.25 -4.63 -4.04
CA VAL A 1008 -23.72 -4.51 -3.78
C VAL A 1008 -24.09 -4.23 -2.33
N GLY A 1009 -23.11 -4.16 -1.42
CA GLY A 1009 -23.38 -4.05 0.02
C GLY A 1009 -24.32 -2.89 0.40
N THR A 1010 -24.16 -1.71 -0.23
CA THR A 1010 -25.09 -0.58 -0.02
C THR A 1010 -26.48 -0.89 -0.57
N ASP A 1011 -26.54 -1.40 -1.79
CA ASP A 1011 -27.80 -1.59 -2.53
C ASP A 1011 -28.71 -2.58 -1.81
N VAL A 1012 -28.19 -3.77 -1.48
CA VAL A 1012 -28.99 -4.84 -0.86
C VAL A 1012 -29.40 -4.52 0.58
N ASN A 1013 -28.47 -4.02 1.41
CA ASN A 1013 -28.79 -3.65 2.79
C ASN A 1013 -29.65 -2.38 2.82
N GLY A 1014 -29.46 -1.45 1.89
CA GLY A 1014 -30.28 -0.24 1.78
C GLY A 1014 -31.73 -0.59 1.52
N MET A 1015 -32.00 -1.54 0.63
CA MET A 1015 -33.36 -2.04 0.40
C MET A 1015 -33.96 -2.70 1.65
N ALA A 1016 -33.17 -3.48 2.40
CA ALA A 1016 -33.63 -4.08 3.65
C ALA A 1016 -33.92 -3.03 4.75
N VAL A 1017 -33.06 -2.01 4.91
CA VAL A 1017 -33.31 -0.90 5.84
C VAL A 1017 -34.56 -0.12 5.42
N LYS A 1018 -34.71 0.17 4.14
CA LYS A 1018 -35.87 0.86 3.59
C LYS A 1018 -37.16 0.10 3.91
N ASP A 1019 -37.19 -1.21 3.70
CA ASP A 1019 -38.34 -2.07 4.00
C ASP A 1019 -38.72 -2.04 5.49
N ALA A 1020 -37.73 -2.09 6.40
CA ALA A 1020 -37.97 -1.96 7.84
C ALA A 1020 -38.56 -0.58 8.22
N CYS A 1021 -37.97 0.50 7.69
CA CYS A 1021 -38.44 1.86 7.95
C CYS A 1021 -39.85 2.11 7.41
N GLN A 1022 -40.17 1.63 6.21
CA GLN A 1022 -41.50 1.74 5.62
C GLN A 1022 -42.55 0.94 6.41
N THR A 1023 -42.17 -0.23 6.92
CA THR A 1023 -43.02 -1.02 7.81
C THR A 1023 -43.35 -0.24 9.09
N LEU A 1024 -42.36 0.40 9.71
CA LEU A 1024 -42.57 1.22 10.91
C LEU A 1024 -43.42 2.45 10.62
N LEU A 1025 -43.14 3.18 9.54
CA LEU A 1025 -43.95 4.33 9.16
C LEU A 1025 -45.41 3.96 8.90
N LYS A 1026 -45.67 2.84 8.22
CA LYS A 1026 -47.03 2.37 7.98
C LYS A 1026 -47.80 2.11 9.28
N ARG A 1027 -47.10 1.65 10.33
CA ARG A 1027 -47.69 1.48 11.67
C ARG A 1027 -47.97 2.81 12.37
N LEU A 1028 -47.14 3.82 12.13
CA LEU A 1028 -47.27 5.16 12.70
C LEU A 1028 -48.26 6.06 11.93
N GLU A 1029 -48.57 5.75 10.66
CA GLU A 1029 -49.44 6.54 9.77
C GLU A 1029 -50.78 6.94 10.43
N PRO A 1030 -51.51 6.07 11.16
CA PRO A 1030 -52.76 6.46 11.82
C PRO A 1030 -52.56 7.53 12.91
N ILE A 1031 -51.45 7.48 13.63
CA ILE A 1031 -51.11 8.44 14.68
C ILE A 1031 -50.68 9.77 14.06
N ILE A 1032 -49.83 9.71 13.03
CA ILE A 1032 -49.39 10.90 12.28
C ILE A 1032 -50.60 11.61 11.66
N SER A 1033 -51.54 10.86 11.09
CA SER A 1033 -52.75 11.43 10.48
C SER A 1033 -53.68 12.08 11.52
N LYS A 1034 -53.76 11.51 12.74
CA LYS A 1034 -54.55 12.07 13.85
C LYS A 1034 -53.91 13.33 14.44
N ASN A 1035 -52.58 13.42 14.40
CA ASN A 1035 -51.83 14.57 14.90
C ASN A 1035 -50.73 15.02 13.90
N PRO A 1036 -51.08 15.61 12.75
CA PRO A 1036 -50.12 15.89 11.67
C PRO A 1036 -49.10 16.98 12.02
N LYS A 1037 -49.35 17.74 13.09
CA LYS A 1037 -48.43 18.76 13.62
C LYS A 1037 -47.62 18.27 14.83
N GLY A 1038 -47.86 17.03 15.28
CA GLY A 1038 -47.11 16.43 16.38
C GLY A 1038 -45.63 16.28 16.05
N SER A 1039 -44.79 16.27 17.07
CA SER A 1039 -43.40 15.91 16.90
C SER A 1039 -43.23 14.41 16.73
N TRP A 1040 -42.07 13.99 16.21
CA TRP A 1040 -41.69 12.57 16.17
C TRP A 1040 -41.85 11.88 17.53
N ASN A 1041 -41.46 12.56 18.61
CA ASN A 1041 -41.53 12.00 19.95
C ASN A 1041 -42.98 11.85 20.45
N ASP A 1042 -43.87 12.78 20.09
CA ASP A 1042 -45.29 12.68 20.43
C ASP A 1042 -45.92 11.45 19.75
N TRP A 1043 -45.61 11.24 18.47
CA TRP A 1043 -46.13 10.09 17.73
C TRP A 1043 -45.62 8.76 18.26
N VAL A 1044 -44.33 8.69 18.59
CA VAL A 1044 -43.71 7.48 19.14
C VAL A 1044 -44.26 7.15 20.53
N LYS A 1045 -44.44 8.15 21.39
CA LYS A 1045 -45.04 7.97 22.71
C LYS A 1045 -46.48 7.48 22.61
N GLU A 1046 -47.30 8.12 21.78
CA GLU A 1046 -48.68 7.69 21.52
C GLU A 1046 -48.71 6.27 20.95
N ALA A 1047 -47.78 5.91 20.07
CA ALA A 1047 -47.69 4.55 19.51
C ALA A 1047 -47.45 3.50 20.58
N PHE A 1048 -46.55 3.79 21.53
CA PHE A 1048 -46.32 2.91 22.67
C PHE A 1048 -47.56 2.80 23.56
N GLU A 1049 -48.23 3.91 23.87
CA GLU A 1049 -49.46 3.95 24.67
C GLU A 1049 -50.61 3.16 23.99
N GLN A 1050 -50.65 3.15 22.66
CA GLN A 1050 -51.60 2.34 21.86
C GLN A 1050 -51.12 0.91 21.57
N SER A 1051 -50.04 0.44 22.22
CA SER A 1051 -49.48 -0.92 22.03
C SER A 1051 -49.09 -1.24 20.58
N ILE A 1052 -48.67 -0.23 19.82
CA ILE A 1052 -48.13 -0.41 18.46
C ILE A 1052 -46.67 -0.82 18.56
N ASN A 1053 -46.32 -1.92 17.88
CA ASN A 1053 -44.95 -2.44 17.87
C ASN A 1053 -43.99 -1.50 17.11
N LEU A 1054 -42.99 -0.97 17.83
CA LEU A 1054 -41.95 -0.07 17.34
C LEU A 1054 -40.64 -0.77 16.94
N SER A 1055 -40.69 -2.09 16.75
CA SER A 1055 -39.60 -2.91 16.23
C SER A 1055 -40.01 -3.58 14.91
N ALA A 1056 -39.15 -3.51 13.90
CA ALA A 1056 -39.39 -4.15 12.62
C ALA A 1056 -38.11 -4.71 12.00
N THR A 1057 -38.23 -5.90 11.42
CA THR A 1057 -37.27 -6.44 10.47
C THR A 1057 -37.60 -5.94 9.07
N GLY A 1058 -36.58 -5.71 8.25
CA GLY A 1058 -36.74 -5.50 6.82
C GLY A 1058 -35.92 -6.51 6.05
N TYR A 1059 -36.39 -6.88 4.86
CA TYR A 1059 -35.79 -7.96 4.09
C TYR A 1059 -35.83 -7.71 2.59
N PHE A 1060 -34.69 -7.88 1.95
CA PHE A 1060 -34.56 -7.83 0.51
C PHE A 1060 -34.18 -9.21 -0.04
N ARG A 1061 -35.00 -9.75 -0.94
CA ARG A 1061 -34.82 -11.09 -1.53
C ARG A 1061 -33.67 -11.20 -2.54
N GLY A 1062 -33.05 -10.09 -2.91
CA GLY A 1062 -32.17 -9.99 -4.07
C GLY A 1062 -32.97 -9.93 -5.39
N GLU A 1063 -32.46 -9.15 -6.35
CA GLU A 1063 -33.06 -9.09 -7.68
C GLU A 1063 -32.84 -10.40 -8.45
N CYS A 1064 -33.87 -10.80 -9.20
CA CYS A 1064 -33.86 -11.95 -10.10
C CYS A 1064 -33.95 -11.41 -11.53
N SER A 1065 -32.86 -10.88 -12.06
CA SER A 1065 -32.85 -10.44 -13.47
C SER A 1065 -31.47 -10.62 -14.08
N PRO A 1066 -31.38 -11.15 -15.32
CA PRO A 1066 -30.16 -11.11 -16.13
C PRO A 1066 -29.77 -9.69 -16.55
N LYS A 1067 -30.62 -8.66 -16.34
CA LYS A 1067 -30.30 -7.26 -16.63
C LYS A 1067 -29.40 -6.65 -15.55
N ARG A 1068 -28.15 -7.11 -15.48
CA ARG A 1068 -27.10 -6.43 -14.69
C ARG A 1068 -26.69 -5.14 -15.38
N GLU A 1069 -27.20 -3.99 -14.94
CA GLU A 1069 -26.61 -2.75 -15.41
C GLU A 1069 -25.10 -2.77 -15.17
N SER A 1070 -24.34 -2.57 -16.25
CA SER A 1070 -22.91 -2.46 -16.13
C SER A 1070 -22.59 -1.04 -15.65
N LEU A 1071 -21.70 -0.92 -14.68
CA LEU A 1071 -21.11 0.36 -14.36
C LEU A 1071 -20.14 0.72 -15.46
N ILE A 1072 -20.32 1.88 -16.06
CA ILE A 1072 -19.64 2.24 -17.29
C ILE A 1072 -18.84 3.51 -17.08
N ILE A 1073 -17.54 3.45 -17.43
CA ILE A 1073 -16.55 4.44 -17.02
C ILE A 1073 -15.45 4.51 -18.08
N SER A 1074 -14.92 5.70 -18.40
CA SER A 1074 -13.73 5.84 -19.26
C SER A 1074 -12.69 6.72 -18.57
N MET A 1075 -11.41 6.37 -18.67
CA MET A 1075 -10.33 7.09 -18.00
C MET A 1075 -9.17 7.41 -18.94
N LEU A 1076 -8.67 8.65 -18.88
CA LEU A 1076 -7.45 9.09 -19.55
C LEU A 1076 -6.28 9.20 -18.57
N TYR A 1077 -5.11 8.71 -18.99
CA TYR A 1077 -3.84 8.90 -18.33
C TYR A 1077 -2.72 9.40 -19.28
N ILE A 1078 -1.82 10.29 -18.81
CA ILE A 1078 -0.56 10.65 -19.49
C ILE A 1078 0.65 10.33 -18.62
N PHE A 1079 1.54 9.52 -19.16
CA PHE A 1079 2.82 9.15 -18.61
C PHE A 1079 3.93 10.11 -19.05
N TYR A 1080 4.56 10.79 -18.11
CA TYR A 1080 5.99 11.17 -18.05
C TYR A 1080 6.15 11.80 -16.69
N ASN A 1081 6.41 10.93 -15.72
CA ASN A 1081 6.10 11.19 -14.32
C ASN A 1081 4.64 11.60 -14.16
N ILE A 1082 3.77 10.62 -13.91
CA ILE A 1082 2.40 10.71 -13.37
C ILE A 1082 1.80 12.13 -13.29
N LYS A 1083 1.58 12.77 -14.45
CA LYS A 1083 1.40 14.23 -14.49
C LYS A 1083 -0.05 14.66 -14.46
N LYS A 1084 -0.95 13.97 -15.19
CA LYS A 1084 -2.39 14.23 -15.14
C LYS A 1084 -3.28 13.04 -15.46
N VAL A 1085 -4.33 12.85 -14.66
CA VAL A 1085 -5.37 11.83 -14.76
C VAL A 1085 -6.74 12.46 -14.69
N LYS A 1086 -7.68 12.00 -15.52
CA LYS A 1086 -9.11 12.37 -15.43
C LYS A 1086 -10.00 11.11 -15.45
N VAL A 1087 -10.93 11.04 -14.50
CA VAL A 1087 -11.82 9.90 -14.21
C VAL A 1087 -13.27 10.37 -14.18
N PHE A 1088 -14.27 9.52 -14.47
CA PHE A 1088 -15.67 9.95 -14.56
C PHE A 1088 -16.73 9.09 -13.83
N ILE A 1089 -17.10 9.27 -12.53
CA ILE A 1089 -18.23 8.50 -11.89
C ILE A 1089 -18.61 8.84 -10.42
N ILE A 1090 -19.86 8.51 -10.03
CA ILE A 1090 -20.77 8.67 -8.85
C ILE A 1090 -20.29 8.64 -7.35
N SER A 1091 -19.01 8.49 -6.98
CA SER A 1091 -18.56 8.39 -5.56
C SER A 1091 -17.05 8.55 -5.42
N HIS A 1092 -16.62 9.78 -5.19
CA HIS A 1092 -15.22 10.21 -5.35
C HIS A 1092 -14.18 9.37 -4.59
N SER A 1093 -14.42 9.04 -3.31
CA SER A 1093 -13.41 8.39 -2.45
C SER A 1093 -13.15 6.93 -2.80
N GLN A 1094 -14.18 6.17 -3.17
CA GLN A 1094 -14.01 4.76 -3.54
C GLN A 1094 -13.28 4.61 -4.87
N ILE A 1095 -13.47 5.56 -5.79
CA ILE A 1095 -12.78 5.57 -7.09
C ILE A 1095 -11.30 5.92 -6.91
N GLU A 1096 -10.98 6.97 -6.15
CA GLU A 1096 -9.59 7.30 -5.77
C GLU A 1096 -8.93 6.09 -5.11
N GLY A 1097 -9.67 5.44 -4.20
CA GLY A 1097 -9.43 4.14 -3.58
C GLY A 1097 -8.90 3.09 -4.55
N ALA A 1098 -9.83 2.65 -5.37
CA ALA A 1098 -9.67 1.55 -6.30
C ALA A 1098 -8.59 1.87 -7.35
N PHE A 1099 -8.59 3.08 -7.92
CA PHE A 1099 -7.65 3.45 -8.97
C PHE A 1099 -6.20 3.37 -8.53
N VAL A 1100 -5.86 3.92 -7.36
CA VAL A 1100 -4.49 3.82 -6.82
C VAL A 1100 -4.16 2.36 -6.51
N GLN A 1101 -5.14 1.57 -6.02
CA GLN A 1101 -4.99 0.13 -5.87
C GLN A 1101 -4.64 -0.60 -7.17
N GLY A 1102 -5.19 -0.12 -8.28
CA GLY A 1102 -4.85 -0.56 -9.63
C GLY A 1102 -3.45 -0.11 -10.07
N ILE A 1103 -3.06 1.14 -9.82
CA ILE A 1103 -1.68 1.61 -10.12
C ILE A 1103 -0.67 0.66 -9.48
N GLY A 1104 -0.90 0.32 -8.20
CA GLY A 1104 -0.09 -0.64 -7.47
C GLY A 1104 0.07 -1.97 -8.20
N LEU A 1105 -1.06 -2.64 -8.47
CA LEU A 1105 -1.14 -3.92 -9.20
C LEU A 1105 -0.38 -3.89 -10.53
N TYR A 1106 -0.56 -2.82 -11.30
CA TYR A 1106 -0.05 -2.76 -12.66
C TYR A 1106 1.37 -2.20 -12.79
N THR A 1107 1.95 -1.59 -11.76
CA THR A 1107 3.24 -0.89 -11.91
C THR A 1107 4.30 -1.21 -10.85
N MET A 1108 3.94 -1.64 -9.64
CA MET A 1108 4.94 -1.73 -8.57
C MET A 1108 4.77 -2.84 -7.53
N GLU A 1109 3.55 -3.29 -7.25
CA GLU A 1109 3.31 -4.35 -6.27
C GLU A 1109 3.74 -5.70 -6.83
N GLU A 1110 4.80 -6.27 -6.25
CA GLU A 1110 5.45 -7.47 -6.75
C GLU A 1110 5.66 -8.47 -5.59
N LEU A 1111 5.00 -9.62 -5.67
CA LEU A 1111 5.26 -10.77 -4.81
C LEU A 1111 6.39 -11.61 -5.41
N LYS A 1112 7.38 -11.95 -4.60
CA LYS A 1112 8.51 -12.80 -5.03
C LYS A 1112 8.62 -14.04 -4.16
N TYR A 1113 8.73 -15.20 -4.81
CA TYR A 1113 8.86 -16.50 -4.18
C TYR A 1113 10.24 -17.10 -4.49
N SER A 1114 10.76 -17.91 -3.58
CA SER A 1114 11.91 -18.78 -3.85
C SER A 1114 11.50 -19.97 -4.74
N PRO A 1115 12.48 -20.65 -5.38
CA PRO A 1115 12.23 -21.91 -6.09
C PRO A 1115 11.60 -23.02 -5.21
N GLU A 1116 11.72 -22.91 -3.89
CA GLU A 1116 11.14 -23.84 -2.91
C GLU A 1116 9.79 -23.35 -2.35
N GLY A 1117 9.24 -22.25 -2.89
CA GLY A 1117 7.91 -21.72 -2.54
C GLY A 1117 7.90 -20.73 -1.36
N VAL A 1118 9.06 -20.31 -0.85
CA VAL A 1118 9.14 -19.37 0.27
C VAL A 1118 8.91 -17.94 -0.21
N LEU A 1119 7.90 -17.25 0.34
CA LEU A 1119 7.66 -15.83 0.06
C LEU A 1119 8.81 -14.97 0.58
N TYR A 1120 9.53 -14.29 -0.30
CA TYR A 1120 10.62 -13.36 0.03
C TYR A 1120 10.13 -11.98 0.46
N THR A 1121 9.05 -11.48 -0.14
CA THR A 1121 8.58 -10.09 0.06
C THR A 1121 7.62 -10.00 1.24
N ARG A 1122 8.13 -10.13 2.46
CA ARG A 1122 7.31 -10.07 3.68
C ARG A 1122 7.40 -8.68 4.32
N GLY A 1123 6.25 -7.99 4.37
CA GLY A 1123 6.10 -6.69 4.99
C GLY A 1123 6.48 -5.47 4.13
N PRO A 1124 6.24 -4.25 4.66
CA PRO A 1124 6.30 -2.99 3.90
C PRO A 1124 7.72 -2.58 3.46
N ALA A 1125 8.76 -3.21 4.00
CA ALA A 1125 10.14 -2.94 3.61
C ALA A 1125 10.44 -3.47 2.19
N GLN A 1126 9.80 -4.57 1.80
CA GLN A 1126 10.06 -5.29 0.55
C GLN A 1126 8.85 -5.26 -0.39
N TYR A 1127 7.63 -5.45 0.12
CA TYR A 1127 6.41 -5.27 -0.65
C TYR A 1127 5.99 -3.80 -0.64
N LYS A 1128 5.85 -3.18 -1.82
CA LYS A 1128 5.63 -1.75 -1.96
C LYS A 1128 4.28 -1.44 -2.57
N ILE A 1129 3.36 -1.07 -1.70
CA ILE A 1129 2.13 -0.36 -2.07
C ILE A 1129 2.43 1.10 -2.45
N PRO A 1130 1.64 1.74 -3.34
CA PRO A 1130 1.71 3.16 -3.62
C PRO A 1130 1.70 4.07 -2.39
N ALA A 1131 2.55 5.11 -2.42
CA ALA A 1131 2.65 6.19 -1.44
C ALA A 1131 2.28 7.56 -2.05
N VAL A 1132 2.49 8.65 -1.29
CA VAL A 1132 2.25 10.04 -1.76
C VAL A 1132 2.93 10.30 -3.10
N CYS A 1133 4.19 9.86 -3.23
CA CYS A 1133 4.99 10.10 -4.42
C CYS A 1133 4.50 9.36 -5.67
N ASP A 1134 3.64 8.36 -5.54
CA ASP A 1134 3.25 7.48 -6.63
C ASP A 1134 1.90 7.87 -7.27
N ILE A 1135 1.25 8.89 -6.73
CA ILE A 1135 -0.08 9.32 -7.16
C ILE A 1135 0.03 10.48 -8.14
N PRO A 1136 -0.93 10.62 -9.07
CA PRO A 1136 -0.87 11.69 -10.06
C PRO A 1136 -0.75 13.08 -9.46
N GLU A 1137 0.16 13.87 -10.04
CA GLU A 1137 0.29 15.30 -9.72
C GLU A 1137 -1.01 16.03 -10.02
N GLN A 1138 -1.70 15.69 -11.12
CA GLN A 1138 -3.05 16.18 -11.36
C GLN A 1138 -4.05 15.02 -11.40
N PHE A 1139 -5.03 15.02 -10.50
CA PHE A 1139 -6.04 13.96 -10.43
C PHE A 1139 -7.45 14.57 -10.45
N SER A 1140 -8.15 14.40 -11.57
CA SER A 1140 -9.51 14.91 -11.76
C SER A 1140 -10.53 13.77 -11.77
N ILE A 1141 -11.67 13.94 -11.12
CA ILE A 1141 -12.77 12.98 -11.09
C ILE A 1141 -14.09 13.71 -11.36
N SER A 1142 -14.96 13.18 -12.22
CA SER A 1142 -16.21 13.82 -12.64
C SER A 1142 -17.38 12.84 -12.70
N LEU A 1143 -18.40 12.94 -11.85
CA LEU A 1143 -19.53 12.02 -11.96
C LEU A 1143 -20.37 12.37 -13.19
N LEU A 1144 -20.77 11.38 -13.98
CA LEU A 1144 -21.66 11.59 -15.11
C LEU A 1144 -23.00 12.14 -14.60
N SER A 1145 -23.50 13.22 -15.20
CA SER A 1145 -24.75 13.85 -14.81
C SER A 1145 -25.96 13.13 -15.40
N SER A 1146 -27.07 13.12 -14.65
CA SER A 1146 -28.39 12.70 -15.14
C SER A 1146 -28.43 11.29 -15.76
N SER A 1147 -28.23 10.26 -14.93
CA SER A 1147 -28.46 8.86 -15.29
C SER A 1147 -29.35 8.19 -14.23
N GLN A 1148 -30.57 7.80 -14.58
CA GLN A 1148 -31.42 7.01 -13.68
C GLN A 1148 -31.00 5.54 -13.68
N ASN A 1149 -31.17 4.86 -12.54
CA ASN A 1149 -31.00 3.42 -12.39
C ASN A 1149 -32.16 2.89 -11.54
N SER A 1150 -33.26 2.52 -12.17
CA SER A 1150 -34.47 2.11 -11.45
C SER A 1150 -34.33 0.82 -10.64
N TYR A 1151 -33.26 0.04 -10.86
CA TYR A 1151 -33.03 -1.26 -10.22
C TYR A 1151 -32.33 -1.16 -8.85
N ALA A 1152 -31.62 -0.06 -8.58
CA ALA A 1152 -30.91 0.13 -7.33
C ALA A 1152 -31.59 1.17 -6.44
N ILE A 1153 -31.34 1.06 -5.13
CA ILE A 1153 -31.88 2.01 -4.16
C ILE A 1153 -31.54 3.46 -4.56
N TYR A 1154 -32.58 4.29 -4.70
CA TYR A 1154 -32.50 5.70 -5.08
C TYR A 1154 -31.65 5.99 -6.32
N SER A 1155 -31.68 5.11 -7.33
CA SER A 1155 -30.87 5.25 -8.55
C SER A 1155 -29.36 5.31 -8.33
N SER A 1156 -28.88 4.70 -7.25
CA SER A 1156 -27.44 4.58 -6.98
C SER A 1156 -26.78 3.46 -7.81
N LYS A 1157 -25.45 3.36 -7.77
CA LYS A 1157 -24.70 2.24 -8.35
C LYS A 1157 -23.57 1.81 -7.41
N GLY A 1158 -23.36 0.50 -7.29
CA GLY A 1158 -22.24 -0.08 -6.57
C GLY A 1158 -20.90 0.21 -7.26
N MET A 1159 -19.99 0.92 -6.59
CA MET A 1159 -18.70 1.34 -7.18
C MET A 1159 -17.48 0.95 -6.36
N GLY A 1160 -17.67 0.03 -5.40
CA GLY A 1160 -16.60 -0.46 -4.56
C GLY A 1160 -15.42 -0.92 -5.39
N GLU A 1161 -15.60 -1.70 -6.46
CA GLU A 1161 -14.48 -2.35 -7.14
C GLU A 1161 -14.03 -1.68 -8.43
N ALA A 1162 -14.92 -0.92 -9.06
CA ALA A 1162 -14.82 -0.58 -10.46
C ALA A 1162 -13.57 0.23 -10.83
N GLY A 1163 -13.16 1.20 -10.00
CA GLY A 1163 -12.02 2.08 -10.32
C GLY A 1163 -10.68 1.36 -10.40
N LEU A 1164 -10.56 0.10 -9.96
CA LEU A 1164 -9.28 -0.61 -9.88
C LEU A 1164 -8.72 -0.93 -11.26
N PHE A 1165 -9.54 -1.46 -12.17
CA PHE A 1165 -9.08 -1.77 -13.53
C PHE A 1165 -8.57 -0.53 -14.26
N LEU A 1166 -9.18 0.64 -14.03
CA LEU A 1166 -8.75 1.90 -14.67
C LEU A 1166 -7.30 2.28 -14.33
N GLY A 1167 -6.70 1.72 -13.27
CA GLY A 1167 -5.27 1.81 -12.98
C GLY A 1167 -4.39 1.35 -14.15
N CYS A 1168 -4.88 0.46 -15.03
CA CYS A 1168 -4.15 -0.01 -16.21
C CYS A 1168 -3.91 1.09 -17.24
N SER A 1169 -4.63 2.22 -17.18
CA SER A 1169 -4.33 3.39 -18.00
C SER A 1169 -2.90 3.89 -17.78
N VAL A 1170 -2.35 3.74 -16.56
CA VAL A 1170 -0.94 4.04 -16.26
C VAL A 1170 -0.02 3.05 -16.95
N PHE A 1171 -0.36 1.77 -16.90
CA PHE A 1171 0.39 0.69 -17.55
C PHE A 1171 0.48 0.91 -19.06
N PHE A 1172 -0.63 1.19 -19.74
CA PHE A 1172 -0.62 1.42 -21.19
C PHE A 1172 0.02 2.75 -21.58
N ALA A 1173 0.01 3.75 -20.71
CA ALA A 1173 0.75 4.98 -20.98
C ALA A 1173 2.27 4.79 -20.80
N ILE A 1174 2.70 3.90 -19.88
CA ILE A 1174 4.11 3.46 -19.82
C ILE A 1174 4.44 2.65 -21.08
N TRP A 1175 3.56 1.74 -21.50
CA TRP A 1175 3.72 0.97 -22.73
C TRP A 1175 3.93 1.89 -23.92
N ASP A 1176 3.06 2.89 -24.11
CA ASP A 1176 3.18 3.89 -25.19
C ASP A 1176 4.54 4.62 -25.17
N ALA A 1177 5.04 4.98 -23.98
CA ALA A 1177 6.36 5.59 -23.85
C ALA A 1177 7.51 4.63 -24.22
N VAL A 1178 7.41 3.36 -23.83
CA VAL A 1178 8.39 2.31 -24.21
C VAL A 1178 8.33 2.07 -25.73
N THR A 1179 7.14 2.04 -26.32
CA THR A 1179 6.97 1.95 -27.78
C THR A 1179 7.66 3.11 -28.48
N ALA A 1180 7.53 4.33 -27.96
CA ALA A 1180 8.22 5.50 -28.52
C ALA A 1180 9.75 5.38 -28.45
N VAL A 1181 10.31 4.84 -27.34
CA VAL A 1181 11.76 4.54 -27.24
C VAL A 1181 12.16 3.52 -28.31
N ARG A 1182 11.44 2.39 -28.38
CA ARG A 1182 11.76 1.29 -29.29
C ARG A 1182 11.70 1.73 -30.75
N LYS A 1183 10.68 2.49 -31.12
CA LYS A 1183 10.53 3.07 -32.46
C LYS A 1183 11.67 4.01 -32.82
N GLU A 1184 12.04 4.93 -31.92
CA GLU A 1184 13.16 5.86 -32.16
C GLU A 1184 14.51 5.14 -32.32
N ARG A 1185 14.68 4.00 -31.64
CA ARG A 1185 15.89 3.18 -31.67
C ARG A 1185 15.89 2.10 -32.76
N GLY A 1186 14.87 2.06 -33.62
CA GLY A 1186 14.77 1.07 -34.69
C GLY A 1186 14.53 -0.37 -34.21
N LEU A 1187 14.02 -0.57 -32.98
CA LEU A 1187 13.72 -1.89 -32.43
C LEU A 1187 12.34 -2.35 -32.94
N THR A 1188 12.34 -3.11 -34.03
CA THR A 1188 11.14 -3.57 -34.73
C THR A 1188 10.56 -4.88 -34.19
N GLU A 1189 11.32 -5.61 -33.36
CA GLU A 1189 10.87 -6.88 -32.80
C GLU A 1189 9.60 -6.72 -31.95
N PRO A 1190 8.58 -7.60 -32.13
CA PRO A 1190 7.42 -7.66 -31.27
C PRO A 1190 7.83 -7.79 -29.81
N PHE A 1191 7.12 -7.10 -28.91
CA PHE A 1191 7.40 -7.16 -27.49
C PHE A 1191 6.11 -7.14 -26.68
N THR A 1192 6.13 -7.83 -25.55
CA THR A 1192 5.04 -7.87 -24.58
C THR A 1192 5.54 -7.31 -23.26
N LEU A 1193 4.73 -6.47 -22.62
CA LEU A 1193 4.98 -6.00 -21.27
C LEU A 1193 4.06 -6.75 -20.29
N ASN A 1194 4.64 -7.36 -19.26
CA ASN A 1194 3.91 -8.08 -18.22
C ASN A 1194 3.63 -7.20 -16.99
N SER A 1195 2.54 -7.47 -16.28
CA SER A 1195 2.18 -6.78 -15.04
C SER A 1195 2.74 -7.49 -13.81
N PRO A 1196 3.24 -6.77 -12.78
CA PRO A 1196 3.42 -5.31 -12.71
C PRO A 1196 4.53 -4.78 -13.63
N LEU A 1197 4.35 -3.64 -14.27
CA LEU A 1197 5.37 -3.00 -15.11
C LEU A 1197 6.39 -2.22 -14.26
N THR A 1198 7.22 -2.98 -13.55
CA THR A 1198 8.21 -2.47 -12.59
C THR A 1198 9.35 -1.68 -13.26
N PRO A 1199 10.12 -0.87 -12.51
CA PRO A 1199 11.29 -0.17 -13.06
C PRO A 1199 12.30 -1.09 -13.77
N GLU A 1200 12.41 -2.35 -13.34
CA GLU A 1200 13.20 -3.37 -14.01
C GLU A 1200 12.68 -3.65 -15.42
N ARG A 1201 11.39 -4.03 -15.54
CA ARG A 1201 10.78 -4.37 -16.83
C ARG A 1201 10.81 -3.19 -17.80
N ILE A 1202 10.59 -1.97 -17.29
CA ILE A 1202 10.68 -0.73 -18.08
C ILE A 1202 12.10 -0.54 -18.61
N ARG A 1203 13.13 -0.60 -17.74
CA ARG A 1203 14.52 -0.35 -18.16
C ARG A 1203 15.00 -1.37 -19.19
N MET A 1204 14.65 -2.64 -18.99
CA MET A 1204 15.06 -3.73 -19.89
C MET A 1204 14.32 -3.70 -21.24
N ALA A 1205 13.07 -3.21 -21.28
CA ALA A 1205 12.35 -3.06 -22.54
C ALA A 1205 12.88 -1.90 -23.41
N CYS A 1206 13.47 -0.89 -22.79
CA CYS A 1206 14.18 0.22 -23.44
C CYS A 1206 15.63 -0.16 -23.78
N ALA A 1207 15.81 -1.13 -24.67
CA ALA A 1207 17.14 -1.60 -25.05
C ALA A 1207 17.98 -0.48 -25.70
N ASP A 1208 19.24 -0.39 -25.29
CA ASP A 1208 20.30 0.51 -25.76
C ASP A 1208 21.67 -0.18 -25.67
N GLU A 1209 22.73 0.53 -26.08
CA GLU A 1209 24.13 0.10 -26.00
C GLU A 1209 24.52 -0.48 -24.62
N PHE A 1210 23.97 0.06 -23.53
CA PHE A 1210 24.26 -0.41 -22.17
C PHE A 1210 23.63 -1.79 -21.92
N THR A 1211 22.37 -1.99 -22.30
CA THR A 1211 21.73 -3.32 -22.15
C THR A 1211 22.42 -4.36 -23.02
N GLU A 1212 22.83 -4.03 -24.25
CA GLU A 1212 23.58 -4.95 -25.11
C GLU A 1212 24.94 -5.31 -24.51
N MET A 1213 25.65 -4.33 -23.93
CA MET A 1213 26.94 -4.56 -23.30
C MET A 1213 26.84 -5.56 -22.14
N VAL A 1214 25.77 -5.49 -21.34
CA VAL A 1214 25.51 -6.45 -20.25
C VAL A 1214 25.23 -7.85 -20.80
N MET A 1215 24.42 -7.97 -21.85
CA MET A 1215 24.09 -9.26 -22.46
C MET A 1215 25.32 -9.95 -23.07
N ARG A 1216 26.17 -9.21 -23.79
CA ARG A 1216 27.38 -9.76 -24.44
C ARG A 1216 28.42 -10.29 -23.45
N VAL A 1217 28.53 -9.71 -22.25
CA VAL A 1217 29.46 -10.18 -21.21
C VAL A 1217 28.96 -11.46 -20.51
N PHE A 1218 27.65 -11.74 -20.56
CA PHE A 1218 27.05 -12.91 -19.92
C PHE A 1218 27.28 -14.20 -20.71
N PHE A 1219 27.13 -14.16 -22.05
CA PHE A 1219 27.28 -15.32 -22.93
C PHE A 1219 28.69 -15.93 -22.98
N TRP A 1220 29.72 -15.23 -22.53
CA TRP A 1220 31.10 -15.75 -22.49
C TRP A 1220 31.47 -16.49 -21.19
N ASN A 1221 30.63 -16.42 -20.15
CA ASN A 1221 30.99 -16.90 -18.79
C ASN A 1221 30.09 -18.01 -18.23
N THR A 1222 29.25 -18.64 -19.04
CA THR A 1222 28.47 -19.84 -18.68
C THR A 1222 28.96 -21.02 -19.53
N PRO A 1223 29.51 -22.11 -18.94
CA PRO A 1223 29.54 -23.38 -19.64
C PRO A 1223 28.10 -23.84 -19.84
N LEU A 1224 27.81 -24.33 -21.05
CA LEU A 1224 26.51 -24.89 -21.47
C LEU A 1224 25.89 -25.86 -20.46
#